data_AF-A0AAU3SZM8-F1
#
_entry.id   AF-A0AAU3SZM8-F1
#
_cell.length_a   1.000
_cell.length_b   1.000
_cell.length_c   1.000
_cell.angle_alpha   90.00
_cell.angle_beta   90.00
_cell.angle_gamma   90.00
#
_symmetry.space_group_name_H-M   'P 1'
#
loop_
_entity.id
_entity.type
_entity.pdbx_description
1 polymer ?
#
loop_
_entity_poly.entity_id
_entity_poly.type
_entity_poly.pdbx_seq_one_letter_code
_entity_poly.pdbx_strand_id
1 'polypeptide(L)'
;MTLDPWAEPKPVLRCRTAAGRELKKVPAALKAEPLVQELTALAEWIGDHAAQAQTSVERWMTQSLPVPAVLIRQVWPDPYWQRALRYAVITPYEESGGEPDVRRAGVLTGIRQGPGGGTLVVTGLDGERELDDAVVVIPHPVLLDPHGTGLLERWRKLLDPLGGEQGIQQLHREVYVRPECSPAPAPGGRSTREGITVFYGASYESGARFEGTVARFGGRIGGERARFAFGHQGRAYGVVADLRYQGPVAPVSLHDFWFTDALGRQGAGAYDVVPRTAWSEGIRAMVTLYDEREADAGRFSGTMPADGASGYQSFLVACAEYAAADAPEAGPPEARQPADARQLLHAGAVLAGDPAGPGEDLLIARRYGSPLLEGDGHFVRLVVARAVEAQDAVARALGLEPDAGEAAPVGRTPLRPLDFLSRVCRVHPELARQAMGLLAPLRTCAKTAATKPGRAATQLQTSLKKLTAPHPALLPFALDEGARIVAAAGSVAMAKPLYTEARAAQQRLGGIDEDALRELVSEFRALGVVDVKQLRQYRDDLAARSSAAEAYGSHRRLVLESCRRESAPPRSFVRDGVTYHRQRDIPGSFAVDLAEGNGGPLAADDTNTEIFHLLLRGGALETADASVWEAWAAPLERDLAEHPDTAVHLRTHLPEPRGSSAVAKTAAAEAWFALMTRLGLLERFTGGAEPASAESARAANEWLTLFLRRYAGLRRPVAGLEPVVASIAARMREAGETREPLLGLQSRSLGGDFWGVGVDLDLLALMKRVGMPLGAPAGDQRVFALQWIQRRGTDGVESVLADPVFRDPIRTELTGTVRGSLGYTVTRHCLTPFPKVTKRVAALEPLREVMADILDERARRLRQGGADALFALQDLLLHVEPFVVAGAAKHFDAYVREALAVEPAALLADALRAHCLTHEHDGARNGTDACALREVTVDHARKLLESTDAATRQRHTQVFTVEPATRKSRYLAFAPESEFARDLLPGIEEALPRIADDSCRSQALGVVQGVLWCETWQVTLRQFVRVRG
;
A
#
# COMPACT_ATOMS: atom_id res chain seq x y z
N MET A 1 33.02 7.04 48.88
CA MET A 1 32.11 7.45 47.78
C MET A 1 30.76 7.75 48.41
N THR A 2 30.00 8.70 47.88
CA THR A 2 28.59 8.90 48.27
C THR A 2 27.75 9.08 47.00
N LEU A 3 26.53 8.54 46.99
CA LEU A 3 25.53 8.79 45.96
C LEU A 3 24.63 9.91 46.48
N ASP A 4 24.43 10.93 45.67
CA ASP A 4 23.41 11.96 45.88
C ASP A 4 22.21 11.60 45.00
N PRO A 5 21.19 10.90 45.55
CA PRO A 5 20.10 10.32 44.77
C PRO A 5 19.10 11.37 44.28
N TRP A 6 19.14 12.59 44.81
CA TRP A 6 18.20 13.67 44.49
C TRP A 6 18.83 14.82 43.69
N ALA A 7 20.13 14.71 43.39
CA ALA A 7 20.87 15.67 42.59
C ALA A 7 20.20 15.95 41.23
N GLU A 8 20.36 17.19 40.76
CA GLU A 8 19.81 17.69 39.50
C GLU A 8 20.86 17.75 38.39
N PRO A 9 20.48 17.46 37.13
CA PRO A 9 19.19 16.89 36.67
C PRO A 9 19.11 15.36 36.84
N LYS A 10 20.17 14.73 37.35
CA LYS A 10 20.30 13.28 37.52
C LYS A 10 21.15 12.98 38.75
N PRO A 11 21.01 11.78 39.34
CA PRO A 11 21.77 11.38 40.52
C PRO A 11 23.29 11.47 40.27
N VAL A 12 24.05 11.89 41.28
CA VAL A 12 25.49 12.14 41.17
C VAL A 12 26.28 11.28 42.13
N LEU A 13 27.27 10.56 41.60
CA LEU A 13 28.28 9.88 42.40
C LEU A 13 29.40 10.84 42.77
N ARG A 14 29.53 11.13 44.06
CA ARG A 14 30.55 12.02 44.62
C ARG A 14 31.73 11.22 45.14
N CYS A 15 32.90 11.55 44.63
CA CYS A 15 34.16 10.93 44.99
C CYS A 15 35.01 11.91 45.77
N ARG A 16 35.32 11.64 47.05
CA ARG A 16 36.16 12.52 47.89
C ARG A 16 37.50 11.86 48.23
N THR A 17 38.57 12.67 48.34
CA THR A 17 39.87 12.23 48.87
C THR A 17 39.81 12.06 50.39
N ALA A 18 40.84 11.46 51.01
CA ALA A 18 40.96 11.37 52.47
C ALA A 18 40.96 12.75 53.17
N ALA A 19 41.36 13.80 52.46
CA ALA A 19 41.29 15.19 52.94
C ALA A 19 39.92 15.87 52.69
N GLY A 20 38.90 15.12 52.26
CA GLY A 20 37.54 15.62 52.03
C GLY A 20 37.29 16.34 50.70
N ARG A 21 38.31 16.51 49.85
CA ARG A 21 38.17 17.22 48.56
C ARG A 21 37.43 16.36 47.53
N GLU A 22 36.38 16.90 46.92
CA GLU A 22 35.62 16.24 45.84
C GLU A 22 36.41 16.23 44.52
N LEU A 23 36.43 15.07 43.86
CA LEU A 23 37.08 14.80 42.59
C LEU A 23 36.08 14.93 41.45
N LYS A 24 36.53 15.51 40.33
CA LYS A 24 35.70 15.76 39.14
C LYS A 24 35.19 14.49 38.46
N LYS A 25 35.89 13.37 38.62
CA LYS A 25 35.55 12.06 38.06
C LYS A 25 35.99 10.96 39.02
N VAL A 26 35.25 9.84 39.03
CA VAL A 26 35.68 8.62 39.71
C VAL A 26 36.97 8.10 39.03
N PRO A 27 38.08 7.94 39.78
CA PRO A 27 39.33 7.38 39.26
C PRO A 27 39.15 6.03 38.57
N ALA A 28 39.89 5.79 37.48
CA ALA A 28 39.77 4.55 36.70
C ALA A 28 40.02 3.28 37.53
N ALA A 29 40.97 3.33 38.47
CA ALA A 29 41.27 2.22 39.37
C ALA A 29 40.09 1.82 40.27
N LEU A 30 39.21 2.78 40.62
CA LEU A 30 38.05 2.53 41.47
C LEU A 30 36.83 2.02 40.69
N LYS A 31 36.78 2.18 39.36
CA LYS A 31 35.63 1.73 38.55
C LYS A 31 35.46 0.20 38.52
N ALA A 32 36.53 -0.53 38.77
CA ALA A 32 36.51 -2.00 38.85
C ALA A 32 36.12 -2.50 40.24
N GLU A 33 36.00 -1.61 41.23
CA GLU A 33 35.66 -1.97 42.60
C GLU A 33 34.15 -2.30 42.68
N PRO A 34 33.76 -3.42 43.33
CA PRO A 34 32.37 -3.89 43.33
C PRO A 34 31.34 -2.88 43.84
N LEU A 35 31.60 -2.19 44.95
CA LEU A 35 30.69 -1.19 45.52
C LEU A 35 30.52 0.00 44.57
N VAL A 36 31.58 0.41 43.86
CA VAL A 36 31.49 1.48 42.85
C VAL A 36 30.62 1.06 41.67
N GLN A 37 30.67 -0.21 41.26
CA GLN A 37 29.81 -0.75 40.20
C GLN A 37 28.34 -0.79 40.64
N GLU A 38 28.06 -1.20 41.88
CA GLU A 38 26.71 -1.21 42.46
C GLU A 38 26.11 0.20 42.54
N LEU A 39 26.88 1.15 43.08
CA LEU A 39 26.45 2.54 43.17
C LEU A 39 26.26 3.19 41.78
N THR A 40 27.03 2.76 40.77
CA THR A 40 26.85 3.19 39.38
C THR A 40 25.57 2.62 38.79
N ALA A 41 25.28 1.34 39.00
CA ALA A 41 24.03 0.72 38.55
C ALA A 41 22.80 1.37 39.19
N LEU A 42 22.85 1.67 40.50
CA LEU A 42 21.78 2.39 41.20
C LEU A 42 21.60 3.81 40.65
N ALA A 43 22.68 4.56 40.43
CA ALA A 43 22.61 5.89 39.83
C ALA A 43 22.03 5.86 38.41
N GLU A 44 22.38 4.85 37.60
CA GLU A 44 21.77 4.68 36.28
C GLU A 44 20.28 4.34 36.36
N TRP A 45 19.88 3.47 37.29
CA TRP A 45 18.47 3.11 37.48
C TRP A 45 17.62 4.30 37.94
N ILE A 46 18.13 5.11 38.87
CA ILE A 46 17.47 6.37 39.30
C ILE A 46 17.42 7.36 38.15
N GLY A 47 18.50 7.47 37.36
CA GLY A 47 18.53 8.32 36.17
C GLY A 47 17.49 7.93 35.12
N ASP A 48 17.31 6.62 34.87
CA ASP A 48 16.27 6.09 33.98
C ASP A 48 14.86 6.39 34.53
N HIS A 49 14.66 6.26 35.85
CA HIS A 49 13.40 6.62 36.52
C HIS A 49 13.06 8.11 36.36
N ALA A 50 14.03 8.99 36.61
CA ALA A 50 13.87 10.44 36.44
C ALA A 50 13.48 10.80 35.00
N ALA A 51 14.16 10.21 34.01
CA ALA A 51 13.85 10.41 32.60
C ALA A 51 12.46 9.87 32.22
N GLN A 52 12.06 8.73 32.79
CA GLN A 52 10.74 8.13 32.57
C GLN A 52 9.63 9.01 33.13
N ALA A 53 9.78 9.54 34.34
CA ALA A 53 8.81 10.45 34.96
C ALA A 53 8.61 11.69 34.09
N GLN A 54 9.69 12.39 33.73
CA GLN A 54 9.64 13.58 32.88
C GLN A 54 9.00 13.28 31.51
N THR A 55 9.47 12.23 30.81
CA THR A 55 8.95 11.87 29.49
C THR A 55 7.46 11.49 29.52
N SER A 56 6.99 10.88 30.62
CA SER A 56 5.58 10.52 30.79
C SER A 56 4.70 11.75 30.91
N VAL A 57 5.09 12.70 31.77
CA VAL A 57 4.36 13.97 31.95
C VAL A 57 4.40 14.82 30.68
N GLU A 58 5.54 14.92 30.00
CA GLU A 58 5.66 15.60 28.71
C GLU A 58 4.76 14.97 27.63
N ARG A 59 4.65 13.64 27.62
CA ARG A 59 3.74 12.93 26.70
C ARG A 59 2.27 13.23 27.02
N TRP A 60 1.89 13.24 28.30
CA TRP A 60 0.54 13.61 28.71
C TRP A 60 0.22 15.05 28.29
N MET A 61 1.17 15.97 28.44
CA MET A 61 1.02 17.38 28.04
C MET A 61 0.91 17.55 26.52
N THR A 62 1.89 17.02 25.76
CA THR A 62 1.99 17.25 24.30
C THR A 62 0.78 16.72 23.53
N GLN A 63 0.17 15.64 24.03
CA GLN A 63 -1.03 15.04 23.44
C GLN A 63 -2.32 15.35 24.21
N SER A 64 -2.26 16.09 25.32
CA SER A 64 -3.39 16.40 26.21
C SER A 64 -4.16 15.13 26.61
N LEU A 65 -3.42 14.13 27.09
CA LEU A 65 -3.95 12.81 27.43
C LEU A 65 -4.60 12.82 28.83
N PRO A 66 -5.74 12.12 29.00
CA PRO A 66 -6.34 11.96 30.31
C PRO A 66 -5.46 11.09 31.21
N VAL A 67 -5.41 11.47 32.48
CA VAL A 67 -4.75 10.73 33.57
C VAL A 67 -5.64 10.74 34.82
N PRO A 68 -5.70 9.64 35.58
CA PRO A 68 -6.50 9.60 36.80
C PRO A 68 -5.86 10.49 37.85
N ALA A 69 -6.67 11.28 38.57
CA ALA A 69 -6.17 12.12 39.66
C ALA A 69 -5.49 11.29 40.75
N VAL A 70 -5.96 10.05 40.98
CA VAL A 70 -5.32 9.10 41.89
C VAL A 70 -3.87 8.79 41.51
N LEU A 71 -3.54 8.75 40.22
CA LEU A 71 -2.16 8.54 39.77
C LEU A 71 -1.26 9.68 40.23
N ILE A 72 -1.66 10.93 39.97
CA ILE A 72 -0.91 12.12 40.38
C ILE A 72 -0.69 12.10 41.89
N ARG A 73 -1.71 11.72 42.66
CA ARG A 73 -1.61 11.64 44.13
C ARG A 73 -0.62 10.60 44.61
N GLN A 74 -0.60 9.43 44.00
CA GLN A 74 0.29 8.34 44.39
C GLN A 74 1.75 8.62 44.02
N VAL A 75 2.00 9.32 42.91
CA VAL A 75 3.38 9.63 42.48
C VAL A 75 3.95 10.90 43.12
N TRP A 76 3.12 11.78 43.66
CA TRP A 76 3.55 13.06 44.25
C TRP A 76 4.60 13.00 45.36
N PRO A 77 4.66 11.95 46.22
CA PRO A 77 5.72 11.82 47.21
C PRO A 77 7.11 11.58 46.60
N ASP A 78 7.20 11.14 45.35
CA ASP A 78 8.47 10.93 44.65
C ASP A 78 9.02 12.29 44.13
N PRO A 79 10.24 12.70 44.52
CA PRO A 79 10.82 13.97 44.09
C PRO A 79 10.93 14.16 42.57
N TYR A 80 11.14 13.10 41.79
CA TYR A 80 11.27 13.20 40.33
C TYR A 80 9.92 13.38 39.65
N TRP A 81 8.89 12.67 40.11
CA TRP A 81 7.51 12.90 39.64
C TRP A 81 6.99 14.27 40.06
N GLN A 82 7.21 14.65 41.32
CA GLN A 82 6.84 15.97 41.82
C GLN A 82 7.51 17.07 41.01
N ARG A 83 8.81 16.96 40.71
CA ARG A 83 9.51 17.97 39.89
C ARG A 83 8.88 18.12 38.50
N ALA A 84 8.48 17.01 37.87
CA ALA A 84 7.82 17.05 36.56
C ALA A 84 6.38 17.60 36.60
N LEU A 85 5.63 17.34 37.67
CA LEU A 85 4.21 17.71 37.81
C LEU A 85 3.98 19.08 38.46
N ARG A 86 4.87 19.48 39.37
CA ARG A 86 4.74 20.73 40.13
C ARG A 86 4.73 21.91 39.17
N TYR A 87 3.76 22.78 39.40
CA TYR A 87 3.43 23.93 38.58
C TYR A 87 2.95 23.64 37.17
N ALA A 88 2.72 22.38 36.77
CA ALA A 88 1.99 22.10 35.55
C ALA A 88 0.56 22.66 35.68
N VAL A 89 0.08 23.37 34.66
CA VAL A 89 -1.34 23.69 34.55
C VAL A 89 -2.07 22.39 34.27
N ILE A 90 -3.05 22.06 35.09
CA ILE A 90 -3.94 20.91 34.94
C ILE A 90 -5.38 21.37 34.83
N THR A 91 -6.22 20.53 34.23
CA THR A 91 -7.64 20.84 34.04
C THR A 91 -8.49 19.58 34.14
N PRO A 92 -9.74 19.68 34.65
CA PRO A 92 -10.70 18.58 34.63
C PRO A 92 -10.97 18.04 33.21
N TYR A 93 -11.31 16.75 33.13
CA TYR A 93 -11.64 16.08 31.88
C TYR A 93 -12.80 15.09 32.09
N GLU A 94 -13.79 15.12 31.21
CA GLU A 94 -14.94 14.21 31.27
C GLU A 94 -14.61 12.82 30.70
N GLU A 95 -14.99 11.76 31.42
CA GLU A 95 -14.72 10.36 31.03
C GLU A 95 -15.41 9.92 29.74
N SER A 96 -16.54 10.56 29.37
CA SER A 96 -17.31 10.32 28.14
C SER A 96 -16.58 10.72 26.85
N GLY A 97 -15.43 11.39 26.96
CA GLY A 97 -14.65 11.89 25.83
C GLY A 97 -15.14 13.27 25.40
N GLY A 98 -14.28 14.28 25.56
CA GLY A 98 -14.58 15.68 25.27
C GLY A 98 -13.31 16.55 25.21
N GLU A 99 -13.46 17.86 25.01
CA GLU A 99 -12.34 18.79 25.13
C GLU A 99 -12.03 19.08 26.61
N PRO A 100 -10.76 19.32 27.00
CA PRO A 100 -10.42 19.69 28.37
C PRO A 100 -11.14 20.98 28.80
N ASP A 101 -11.71 21.04 30.02
CA ASP A 101 -12.43 22.23 30.51
C ASP A 101 -11.45 23.32 30.99
N VAL A 102 -10.78 23.97 30.03
CA VAL A 102 -9.73 24.96 30.29
C VAL A 102 -10.18 26.16 31.12
N ARG A 103 -11.50 26.38 31.30
CA ARG A 103 -12.04 27.42 32.21
C ARG A 103 -11.76 27.08 33.68
N ARG A 104 -11.73 25.78 33.99
CA ARG A 104 -11.39 25.24 35.32
C ARG A 104 -9.90 24.91 35.47
N ALA A 105 -9.05 25.29 34.51
CA ALA A 105 -7.62 25.07 34.58
C ALA A 105 -6.96 25.77 35.78
N GLY A 106 -5.84 25.23 36.28
CA GLY A 106 -5.05 25.86 37.35
C GLY A 106 -3.66 25.25 37.47
N VAL A 107 -2.71 26.02 38.00
CA VAL A 107 -1.32 25.62 38.26
C VAL A 107 -1.29 24.66 39.46
N LEU A 108 -0.82 23.42 39.29
CA LEU A 108 -0.74 22.42 40.35
C LEU A 108 0.33 22.80 41.40
N THR A 109 -0.09 23.10 42.63
CA THR A 109 0.81 23.56 43.71
C THR A 109 1.01 22.51 44.79
N GLY A 110 0.08 21.56 44.95
CA GLY A 110 0.18 20.56 46.01
C GLY A 110 -0.97 19.56 46.04
N ILE A 111 -0.97 18.76 47.10
CA ILE A 111 -2.06 17.85 47.45
C ILE A 111 -2.49 18.17 48.89
N ARG A 112 -3.78 18.43 49.07
CA ARG A 112 -4.35 18.63 50.41
C ARG A 112 -4.83 17.28 50.93
N GLN A 113 -4.40 16.92 52.14
CA GLN A 113 -4.80 15.67 52.76
C GLN A 113 -6.28 15.73 53.17
N GLY A 114 -7.01 14.64 52.94
CA GLY A 114 -8.43 14.54 53.26
C GLY A 114 -8.92 13.09 53.27
N PRO A 115 -10.15 12.84 53.74
CA PRO A 115 -10.76 11.51 53.70
C PRO A 115 -10.89 11.04 52.24
N GLY A 116 -10.21 9.96 51.85
CA GLY A 116 -10.22 9.44 50.47
C GLY A 116 -8.92 9.62 49.66
N GLY A 117 -7.80 9.96 50.30
CA GLY A 117 -6.48 9.96 49.67
C GLY A 117 -5.99 11.31 49.15
N GLY A 118 -6.64 12.41 49.55
CA GLY A 118 -6.27 13.80 49.26
C GLY A 118 -6.85 14.37 47.97
N THR A 119 -6.88 15.71 47.88
CA THR A 119 -7.42 16.48 46.75
C THR A 119 -6.29 17.26 46.05
N LEU A 120 -6.38 17.48 44.74
CA LEU A 120 -5.36 18.22 44.00
C LEU A 120 -5.56 19.72 44.26
N VAL A 121 -4.52 20.44 44.69
CA VAL A 121 -4.58 21.88 44.93
C VAL A 121 -4.03 22.62 43.73
N VAL A 122 -4.83 23.51 43.16
CA VAL A 122 -4.44 24.31 42.01
C VAL A 122 -4.65 25.81 42.25
N THR A 123 -3.78 26.63 41.68
CA THR A 123 -3.94 28.08 41.63
C THR A 123 -4.37 28.47 40.21
N GLY A 124 -5.65 28.86 40.06
CA GLY A 124 -6.19 29.41 38.82
C GLY A 124 -5.88 30.91 38.67
N LEU A 125 -6.29 31.49 37.53
CA LEU A 125 -6.21 32.94 37.32
C LEU A 125 -7.16 33.74 38.23
N ASP A 126 -8.09 33.04 38.88
CA ASP A 126 -9.12 33.52 39.81
C ASP A 126 -8.80 33.23 41.29
N GLY A 127 -7.76 32.43 41.59
CA GLY A 127 -7.34 32.11 42.95
C GLY A 127 -7.05 30.62 43.18
N GLU A 128 -6.74 30.25 44.43
CA GLU A 128 -6.53 28.85 44.83
C GLU A 128 -7.86 28.09 44.97
N ARG A 129 -7.89 26.83 44.48
CA ARG A 129 -9.03 25.91 44.61
C ARG A 129 -8.59 24.46 44.66
N GLU A 130 -9.49 23.59 45.11
CA GLU A 130 -9.33 22.14 45.07
C GLU A 130 -9.98 21.56 43.80
N LEU A 131 -9.35 20.54 43.22
CA LEU A 131 -9.91 19.73 42.14
C LEU A 131 -10.13 18.30 42.64
N ASP A 132 -11.41 17.90 42.70
CA ASP A 132 -11.87 16.58 43.14
C ASP A 132 -12.22 15.65 41.98
N ASP A 133 -12.08 16.13 40.74
CA ASP A 133 -12.38 15.39 39.53
C ASP A 133 -11.52 14.11 39.44
N ALA A 134 -12.16 12.99 39.05
CA ALA A 134 -11.50 11.68 38.99
C ALA A 134 -10.41 11.61 37.90
N VAL A 135 -10.58 12.38 36.82
CA VAL A 135 -9.69 12.44 35.67
C VAL A 135 -9.33 13.88 35.38
N VAL A 136 -8.03 14.10 35.14
CA VAL A 136 -7.47 15.39 34.77
C VAL A 136 -6.61 15.25 33.51
N VAL A 137 -6.36 16.39 32.86
CA VAL A 137 -5.43 16.51 31.73
C VAL A 137 -4.41 17.58 32.06
N ILE A 138 -3.18 17.38 31.58
CA ILE A 138 -2.19 18.45 31.46
C ILE A 138 -2.37 19.01 30.04
N PRO A 139 -3.07 20.14 29.82
CA PRO A 139 -3.35 20.62 28.48
C PRO A 139 -2.06 21.08 27.79
N HIS A 140 -1.98 20.83 26.48
CA HIS A 140 -1.00 21.49 25.65
C HIS A 140 -1.23 23.01 25.75
N PRO A 141 -0.18 23.84 25.89
CA PRO A 141 -0.32 25.28 26.14
C PRO A 141 -1.12 26.03 25.06
N VAL A 142 -1.12 25.55 23.80
CA VAL A 142 -2.02 26.07 22.74
C VAL A 142 -3.50 26.02 23.09
N LEU A 143 -3.94 25.09 23.95
CA LEU A 143 -5.34 24.98 24.36
C LEU A 143 -5.69 26.00 25.46
N LEU A 144 -4.70 26.53 26.17
CA LEU A 144 -4.89 27.62 27.14
C LEU A 144 -5.10 28.97 26.44
N ASP A 145 -4.69 29.09 25.18
CA ASP A 145 -4.90 30.28 24.35
C ASP A 145 -5.05 29.89 22.85
N PRO A 146 -6.17 29.24 22.48
CA PRO A 146 -6.35 28.62 21.17
C PRO A 146 -6.42 29.60 20.01
N HIS A 147 -6.61 30.90 20.29
CA HIS A 147 -6.72 31.98 19.33
C HIS A 147 -5.59 33.02 19.45
N GLY A 148 -4.63 32.83 20.36
CA GLY A 148 -3.50 33.74 20.53
C GLY A 148 -3.91 35.13 21.06
N THR A 149 -4.87 35.19 21.98
CA THR A 149 -5.38 36.44 22.56
C THR A 149 -4.44 37.05 23.62
N GLY A 150 -3.32 36.40 23.93
CA GLY A 150 -2.40 36.79 25.00
C GLY A 150 -2.78 36.22 26.37
N LEU A 151 -3.73 35.28 26.44
CA LEU A 151 -4.13 34.62 27.69
C LEU A 151 -2.99 33.78 28.27
N LEU A 152 -2.13 33.22 27.41
CA LEU A 152 -0.95 32.46 27.84
C LEU A 152 0.04 33.31 28.67
N GLU A 153 0.16 34.62 28.40
CA GLU A 153 1.01 35.52 29.20
C GLU A 153 0.49 35.72 30.62
N ARG A 154 -0.83 35.64 30.82
CA ARG A 154 -1.42 35.71 32.17
C ARG A 154 -1.04 34.49 32.99
N TRP A 155 -0.99 33.30 32.36
CA TRP A 155 -0.50 32.08 33.01
C TRP A 155 0.99 32.17 33.35
N ARG A 156 1.82 32.70 32.44
CA ARG A 156 3.25 32.93 32.69
C ARG A 156 3.47 33.86 33.89
N LYS A 157 2.76 34.99 33.96
CA LYS A 157 2.82 35.92 35.09
C LYS A 157 2.33 35.32 36.42
N LEU A 158 1.39 34.37 36.38
CA LEU A 158 0.93 33.66 37.58
C LEU A 158 2.01 32.71 38.13
N LEU A 159 2.88 32.18 37.27
CA LEU A 159 3.95 31.25 37.65
C LEU A 159 5.07 31.95 38.44
N ASP A 160 5.40 33.19 38.09
CA ASP A 160 6.47 33.98 38.73
C ASP A 160 6.38 34.02 40.28
N PRO A 161 5.25 34.41 40.90
CA PRO A 161 5.13 34.43 42.36
C PRO A 161 5.10 33.03 43.00
N LEU A 162 4.82 31.97 42.23
CA LEU A 162 4.73 30.60 42.74
C LEU A 162 6.09 29.88 42.76
N GLY A 163 7.11 30.41 42.08
CA GLY A 163 8.46 29.82 42.02
C GLY A 163 9.05 29.69 40.61
N GLY A 164 8.36 30.17 39.56
CA GLY A 164 8.93 30.43 38.24
C GLY A 164 9.32 29.23 37.36
N GLU A 165 9.61 28.05 37.92
CA GLU A 165 10.22 26.94 37.17
C GLU A 165 9.32 25.70 37.14
N GLN A 166 8.84 25.36 35.94
CA GLN A 166 8.18 24.07 35.69
C GLN A 166 9.23 23.01 35.32
N GLY A 167 9.11 21.79 35.84
CA GLY A 167 9.96 20.67 35.41
C GLY A 167 9.68 20.15 34.00
N ILE A 168 8.52 20.51 33.43
CA ILE A 168 8.20 20.34 32.02
C ILE A 168 8.12 21.70 31.33
N GLN A 169 8.48 21.77 30.05
CA GLN A 169 8.31 23.00 29.28
C GLN A 169 6.85 23.11 28.79
N GLN A 170 5.92 23.53 29.67
CA GLN A 170 4.50 23.76 29.33
C GLN A 170 4.23 25.25 29.04
N LEU A 171 4.27 26.14 30.03
CA LEU A 171 3.94 27.57 29.83
C LEU A 171 4.99 28.32 29.01
N HIS A 172 6.26 27.95 29.16
CA HIS A 172 7.37 28.46 28.35
C HIS A 172 7.62 27.65 27.08
N ARG A 173 6.69 26.77 26.72
CA ARG A 173 6.73 26.13 25.41
C ARG A 173 6.38 27.17 24.35
N GLU A 174 7.09 27.13 23.24
CA GLU A 174 6.67 27.85 22.04
C GLU A 174 5.37 27.26 21.49
N VAL A 175 4.44 28.13 21.14
CA VAL A 175 3.09 27.79 20.70
C VAL A 175 2.79 28.52 19.41
N TYR A 176 2.22 27.80 18.45
CA TYR A 176 1.84 28.33 17.15
C TYR A 176 0.37 28.03 16.88
N VAL A 177 -0.43 29.08 16.83
CA VAL A 177 -1.89 28.99 16.63
C VAL A 177 -2.18 28.51 15.22
N ARG A 178 -3.09 27.53 15.09
CA ARG A 178 -3.60 27.07 13.79
C ARG A 178 -4.56 28.11 13.20
N PRO A 179 -4.45 28.48 11.92
CA PRO A 179 -5.45 29.32 11.27
C PRO A 179 -6.81 28.60 11.18
N GLU A 180 -7.91 29.36 11.09
CA GLU A 180 -9.26 28.79 10.97
C GLU A 180 -9.60 28.38 9.52
N CYS A 181 -8.82 28.82 8.53
CA CYS A 181 -8.96 28.42 7.12
C CYS A 181 -7.59 28.24 6.45
N SER A 182 -7.52 27.36 5.44
CA SER A 182 -6.33 27.21 4.59
C SER A 182 -6.23 28.40 3.61
N PRO A 183 -5.03 28.96 3.36
CA PRO A 183 -4.89 29.99 2.33
C PRO A 183 -5.00 29.37 0.94
N ALA A 184 -5.86 29.90 0.07
CA ALA A 184 -5.82 29.52 -1.34
C ALA A 184 -4.66 30.22 -2.07
N PRO A 185 -4.11 29.62 -3.14
CA PRO A 185 -3.13 30.30 -3.98
C PRO A 185 -3.71 31.62 -4.53
N ALA A 186 -2.87 32.65 -4.60
CA ALA A 186 -3.26 33.96 -5.13
C ALA A 186 -3.92 33.83 -6.52
N PRO A 187 -4.96 34.64 -6.84
CA PRO A 187 -5.63 34.58 -8.13
C PRO A 187 -4.64 34.80 -9.28
N GLY A 188 -4.51 33.82 -10.18
CA GLY A 188 -3.64 33.89 -11.37
C GLY A 188 -2.23 33.33 -11.21
N GLY A 189 -1.83 32.85 -10.03
CA GLY A 189 -0.57 32.14 -9.83
C GLY A 189 -0.68 30.67 -10.22
N ARG A 190 -0.02 30.23 -11.31
CA ARG A 190 0.30 28.81 -11.52
C ARG A 190 1.38 28.38 -10.52
N SER A 191 1.07 28.33 -9.23
CA SER A 191 1.88 27.61 -8.27
C SER A 191 1.41 26.17 -8.22
N THR A 192 2.28 25.24 -8.62
CA THR A 192 2.11 23.80 -8.41
C THR A 192 2.40 23.37 -6.96
N ARG A 193 2.60 24.32 -6.04
CA ARG A 193 3.00 24.06 -4.64
C ARG A 193 1.84 24.28 -3.68
N GLU A 194 1.33 23.19 -3.09
CA GLU A 194 0.20 23.13 -2.15
C GLU A 194 0.60 23.35 -0.65
N GLY A 195 1.78 23.90 -0.38
CA GLY A 195 2.39 23.99 0.96
C GLY A 195 2.61 25.41 1.51
N ILE A 196 3.01 25.49 2.78
CA ILE A 196 3.43 26.71 3.47
C ILE A 196 4.84 27.08 3.03
N THR A 197 4.99 28.25 2.38
CA THR A 197 6.23 28.69 1.72
C THR A 197 6.99 29.80 2.47
N VAL A 198 6.50 30.25 3.63
CA VAL A 198 7.15 31.34 4.40
C VAL A 198 8.57 31.00 4.90
N PHE A 199 8.94 29.71 4.88
CA PHE A 199 10.26 29.22 5.26
C PHE A 199 11.16 28.89 4.04
N TYR A 200 10.74 29.27 2.84
CA TYR A 200 11.47 29.01 1.60
C TYR A 200 12.85 29.66 1.61
N GLY A 201 13.86 28.91 1.20
CA GLY A 201 15.22 29.41 1.01
C GLY A 201 16.14 29.26 2.22
N ALA A 202 15.68 28.67 3.34
CA ALA A 202 16.58 28.38 4.46
C ALA A 202 17.64 27.34 4.06
N SER A 203 18.91 27.64 4.31
CA SER A 203 20.04 26.83 3.87
C SER A 203 21.02 26.49 5.00
N TYR A 204 21.69 25.35 4.86
CA TYR A 204 22.69 24.81 5.79
C TYR A 204 23.89 24.31 4.98
N GLU A 205 25.12 24.62 5.39
CA GLU A 205 26.34 24.11 4.77
C GLU A 205 26.53 22.60 4.98
N SER A 206 26.02 22.06 6.09
CA SER A 206 26.17 20.64 6.46
C SER A 206 24.84 19.93 6.68
N GLY A 207 24.57 18.91 5.85
CA GLY A 207 23.44 18.01 6.03
C GLY A 207 23.43 17.24 7.35
N ALA A 208 24.59 16.96 7.96
CA ALA A 208 24.68 16.27 9.25
C ALA A 208 24.06 17.08 10.40
N ARG A 209 24.22 18.41 10.39
CA ARG A 209 23.59 19.31 11.37
C ARG A 209 22.07 19.29 11.18
N PHE A 210 21.61 19.43 9.93
CA PHE A 210 20.20 19.39 9.59
C PHE A 210 19.55 18.04 9.97
N GLU A 211 20.19 16.92 9.67
CA GLU A 211 19.77 15.58 10.09
C GLU A 211 19.64 15.45 11.62
N GLY A 212 20.59 16.00 12.37
CA GLY A 212 20.55 16.03 13.83
C GLY A 212 19.31 16.74 14.36
N THR A 213 18.95 17.89 13.77
CA THR A 213 17.75 18.65 14.14
C THR A 213 16.47 17.95 13.71
N VAL A 214 16.42 17.35 12.51
CA VAL A 214 15.30 16.52 12.06
C VAL A 214 15.07 15.36 13.03
N ALA A 215 16.13 14.65 13.41
CA ALA A 215 16.07 13.53 14.35
C ALA A 215 15.64 13.96 15.77
N ARG A 216 15.99 15.18 16.21
CA ARG A 216 15.56 15.74 17.51
C ARG A 216 14.03 15.83 17.63
N PHE A 217 13.34 16.09 16.54
CA PHE A 217 11.87 16.12 16.49
C PHE A 217 11.26 14.78 16.05
N GLY A 218 12.03 13.69 16.09
CA GLY A 218 11.56 12.36 15.67
C GLY A 218 11.35 12.22 14.16
N GLY A 219 11.80 13.19 13.37
CA GLY A 219 11.70 13.17 11.93
C GLY A 219 12.77 12.29 11.26
N ARG A 220 12.57 11.99 9.97
CA ARG A 220 13.54 11.30 9.12
C ARG A 220 13.62 11.93 7.74
N ILE A 221 14.81 11.88 7.13
CA ILE A 221 15.04 12.31 5.75
C ILE A 221 15.04 11.08 4.84
N GLY A 222 14.27 11.14 3.75
CA GLY A 222 14.25 10.10 2.73
C GLY A 222 14.13 10.72 1.34
N GLY A 223 15.18 10.63 0.53
CA GLY A 223 15.30 11.39 -0.71
C GLY A 223 15.35 12.90 -0.41
N GLU A 224 14.56 13.66 -1.15
CA GLU A 224 14.47 15.14 -1.06
C GLU A 224 13.37 15.62 -0.09
N ARG A 225 13.06 14.84 0.95
CA ARG A 225 12.00 15.15 1.91
C ARG A 225 12.34 14.79 3.35
N ALA A 226 12.17 15.74 4.28
CA ALA A 226 12.21 15.53 5.72
C ALA A 226 10.79 15.41 6.25
N ARG A 227 10.55 14.45 7.12
CA ARG A 227 9.18 14.03 7.43
C ARG A 227 9.05 13.69 8.90
N PHE A 228 7.97 14.18 9.50
CA PHE A 228 7.73 14.19 10.95
C PHE A 228 6.35 13.63 11.26
N ALA A 229 6.17 13.18 12.51
CA ALA A 229 4.92 12.62 13.00
C ALA A 229 4.61 13.19 14.38
N PHE A 230 3.45 13.81 14.54
CA PHE A 230 2.99 14.37 15.81
C PHE A 230 1.72 13.67 16.26
N GLY A 231 1.76 13.14 17.49
CA GLY A 231 0.61 12.44 18.08
C GLY A 231 -0.45 13.41 18.58
N HIS A 232 -1.71 12.98 18.52
CA HIS A 232 -2.82 13.57 19.28
C HIS A 232 -3.82 12.47 19.60
N GLN A 233 -3.99 12.17 20.88
CA GLN A 233 -4.96 11.18 21.39
C GLN A 233 -4.99 9.85 20.62
N GLY A 234 -3.81 9.32 20.25
CA GLY A 234 -3.68 8.01 19.62
C GLY A 234 -3.69 8.01 18.09
N ARG A 235 -3.88 9.17 17.47
CA ARG A 235 -3.71 9.40 16.02
C ARG A 235 -2.39 10.13 15.77
N ALA A 236 -1.73 9.84 14.64
CA ALA A 236 -0.51 10.53 14.22
C ALA A 236 -0.80 11.41 13.00
N TYR A 237 -0.33 12.65 13.04
CA TYR A 237 -0.47 13.64 11.98
C TYR A 237 0.91 13.94 11.41
N GLY A 238 1.03 13.94 10.08
CA GLY A 238 2.31 14.09 9.40
C GLY A 238 2.63 15.55 9.12
N VAL A 239 3.92 15.87 9.14
CA VAL A 239 4.46 17.09 8.52
C VAL A 239 5.52 16.65 7.53
N VAL A 240 5.45 17.16 6.30
CA VAL A 240 6.43 16.88 5.24
C VAL A 240 7.04 18.18 4.78
N ALA A 241 8.36 18.24 4.79
CA ALA A 241 9.17 19.34 4.31
C ALA A 241 9.95 18.92 3.06
N ASP A 242 9.76 19.63 1.96
CA ASP A 242 10.52 19.49 0.71
C ASP A 242 11.86 20.19 0.82
N LEU A 243 12.91 19.50 0.38
CA LEU A 243 14.29 19.93 0.59
C LEU A 243 15.22 19.47 -0.52
N ARG A 244 16.30 20.20 -0.76
CA ARG A 244 17.43 19.74 -1.57
C ARG A 244 18.46 19.09 -0.66
N TYR A 245 18.57 17.76 -0.68
CA TYR A 245 19.49 17.01 0.18
C TYR A 245 20.24 15.95 -0.62
N GLN A 246 21.57 15.98 -0.52
CA GLN A 246 22.47 15.08 -1.24
C GLN A 246 23.36 14.25 -0.31
N GLY A 247 23.07 14.26 1.00
CA GLY A 247 23.80 13.51 2.02
C GLY A 247 24.33 14.39 3.16
N PRO A 248 24.92 13.78 4.21
CA PRO A 248 25.34 14.47 5.44
C PRO A 248 26.45 15.52 5.24
N VAL A 249 27.23 15.38 4.18
CA VAL A 249 28.37 16.27 3.86
C VAL A 249 28.02 17.36 2.85
N ALA A 250 26.80 17.34 2.30
CA ALA A 250 26.35 18.31 1.31
C ALA A 250 25.48 19.40 1.97
N PRO A 251 25.39 20.60 1.37
CA PRO A 251 24.48 21.61 1.83
C PRO A 251 23.02 21.19 1.64
N VAL A 252 22.15 21.71 2.49
CA VAL A 252 20.70 21.47 2.47
C VAL A 252 19.97 22.77 2.24
N SER A 253 18.92 22.75 1.41
CA SER A 253 18.01 23.89 1.24
C SER A 253 16.57 23.44 1.50
N LEU A 254 15.85 24.17 2.36
CA LEU A 254 14.44 23.98 2.66
C LEU A 254 13.60 24.82 1.68
N HIS A 255 12.54 24.23 1.12
CA HIS A 255 11.64 24.91 0.19
C HIS A 255 10.27 25.12 0.81
N ASP A 256 9.47 24.07 0.87
CA ASP A 256 8.06 24.14 1.23
C ASP A 256 7.77 23.06 2.28
N PHE A 257 6.70 23.20 3.06
CA PHE A 257 6.21 22.10 3.88
C PHE A 257 4.68 22.09 3.96
N TRP A 258 4.10 20.94 4.29
CA TRP A 258 2.65 20.78 4.43
C TRP A 258 2.31 19.73 5.49
N PHE A 259 1.07 19.77 5.95
CA PHE A 259 0.52 18.77 6.85
C PHE A 259 -0.16 17.64 6.09
N THR A 260 -0.15 16.45 6.69
CA THR A 260 -0.96 15.32 6.24
C THR A 260 -1.92 14.92 7.34
N ASP A 261 -3.14 14.52 6.97
CA ASP A 261 -4.10 14.00 7.94
C ASP A 261 -3.67 12.62 8.50
N ALA A 262 -4.46 12.08 9.42
CA ALA A 262 -4.18 10.78 10.04
C ALA A 262 -4.22 9.58 9.07
N LEU A 263 -4.78 9.76 7.87
CA LEU A 263 -4.81 8.78 6.79
C LEU A 263 -3.66 8.98 5.78
N GLY A 264 -2.89 10.06 5.90
CA GLY A 264 -1.81 10.43 4.99
C GLY A 264 -2.25 11.25 3.77
N ARG A 265 -3.50 11.75 3.75
CA ARG A 265 -4.00 12.62 2.69
C ARG A 265 -3.40 14.02 2.82
N GLN A 266 -3.20 14.68 1.68
CA GLN A 266 -2.60 16.01 1.53
C GLN A 266 -3.63 16.97 0.90
N GLY A 267 -3.38 18.28 0.96
CA GLY A 267 -4.20 19.32 0.30
C GLY A 267 -5.06 20.16 1.27
N ALA A 268 -5.90 21.04 0.72
CA ALA A 268 -6.65 22.07 1.47
C ALA A 268 -7.47 21.51 2.65
N GLY A 269 -8.15 20.37 2.47
CA GLY A 269 -8.94 19.72 3.52
C GLY A 269 -8.11 19.04 4.63
N ALA A 270 -6.79 18.88 4.45
CA ALA A 270 -5.92 18.31 5.48
C ALA A 270 -5.63 19.28 6.63
N TYR A 271 -5.71 20.60 6.40
CA TYR A 271 -5.41 21.63 7.40
C TYR A 271 -6.48 21.67 8.50
N ASP A 272 -7.75 21.57 8.11
CA ASP A 272 -8.91 21.67 9.02
C ASP A 272 -9.00 20.45 9.96
N VAL A 273 -8.50 19.30 9.54
CA VAL A 273 -8.54 18.05 10.31
C VAL A 273 -7.36 17.87 11.26
N VAL A 274 -6.28 18.64 11.13
CA VAL A 274 -5.12 18.57 12.04
C VAL A 274 -5.45 19.25 13.38
N PRO A 275 -5.31 18.57 14.52
CA PRO A 275 -5.56 19.14 15.85
C PRO A 275 -4.62 20.31 16.17
N ARG A 276 -5.10 21.30 16.94
CA ARG A 276 -4.30 22.48 17.33
C ARG A 276 -2.98 22.10 18.00
N THR A 277 -2.95 21.02 18.79
CA THR A 277 -1.74 20.54 19.46
C THR A 277 -0.71 20.00 18.45
N ALA A 278 -1.14 19.12 17.54
CA ALA A 278 -0.27 18.55 16.50
C ALA A 278 0.21 19.62 15.51
N TRP A 279 -0.66 20.57 15.17
CA TRP A 279 -0.31 21.74 14.37
C TRP A 279 0.80 22.56 15.03
N SER A 280 0.59 22.97 16.29
CA SER A 280 1.56 23.76 17.04
C SER A 280 2.92 23.06 17.15
N GLU A 281 2.94 21.75 17.39
CA GLU A 281 4.18 20.97 17.43
C GLU A 281 4.86 20.86 16.07
N GLY A 282 4.08 20.72 14.99
CA GLY A 282 4.58 20.71 13.63
C GLY A 282 5.26 22.02 13.25
N ILE A 283 4.60 23.15 13.51
CA ILE A 283 5.17 24.48 13.25
C ILE A 283 6.40 24.72 14.15
N ARG A 284 6.38 24.31 15.43
CA ARG A 284 7.55 24.42 16.31
C ARG A 284 8.77 23.72 15.73
N ALA A 285 8.60 22.51 15.17
CA ALA A 285 9.68 21.82 14.49
C ALA A 285 10.19 22.60 13.25
N MET A 286 9.28 23.17 12.44
CA MET A 286 9.63 23.92 11.23
C MET A 286 10.34 25.24 11.54
N VAL A 287 9.84 26.00 12.51
CA VAL A 287 10.46 27.25 12.98
C VAL A 287 11.85 26.97 13.53
N THR A 288 12.00 25.92 14.33
CA THR A 288 13.31 25.55 14.88
C THR A 288 14.30 25.16 13.78
N LEU A 289 13.84 24.43 12.75
CA LEU A 289 14.69 24.17 11.58
C LEU A 289 15.09 25.51 10.95
N TYR A 290 14.11 26.36 10.59
CA TYR A 290 14.34 27.64 9.93
C TYR A 290 15.31 28.56 10.71
N ASP A 291 15.22 28.60 12.04
CA ASP A 291 16.07 29.47 12.86
C ASP A 291 17.50 28.96 13.03
N GLU A 292 17.71 27.65 12.86
CA GLU A 292 19.05 27.05 12.85
C GLU A 292 19.75 27.17 11.47
N ARG A 293 19.15 27.89 10.51
CA ARG A 293 19.74 28.21 9.20
C ARG A 293 21.01 29.06 9.33
N GLU A 294 21.84 29.05 8.30
CA GLU A 294 23.00 29.94 8.21
C GLU A 294 22.62 31.26 7.55
N ALA A 295 23.10 32.37 8.13
CA ALA A 295 22.67 33.73 7.78
C ALA A 295 23.06 34.18 6.36
N ASP A 296 23.96 33.47 5.67
CA ASP A 296 24.62 33.98 4.46
C ASP A 296 24.90 32.94 3.35
N ALA A 297 24.23 31.78 3.37
CA ALA A 297 24.38 30.76 2.32
C ALA A 297 23.53 31.14 1.07
N GLY A 298 24.03 32.12 0.33
CA GLY A 298 23.35 32.81 -0.75
C GLY A 298 22.78 31.94 -1.88
N ARG A 299 21.55 32.32 -2.33
CA ARG A 299 20.99 32.21 -3.69
C ARG A 299 19.51 32.62 -3.78
N PHE A 300 18.99 33.45 -2.87
CA PHE A 300 17.59 33.93 -2.92
C PHE A 300 17.53 35.45 -3.11
N SER A 301 16.67 35.92 -4.03
CA SER A 301 16.55 37.35 -4.39
C SER A 301 15.44 38.10 -3.64
N GLY A 302 14.78 37.47 -2.67
CA GLY A 302 13.74 38.09 -1.84
C GLY A 302 14.20 38.34 -0.39
N THR A 303 13.56 39.28 0.30
CA THR A 303 13.74 39.52 1.74
C THR A 303 13.15 38.36 2.54
N MET A 304 14.03 37.56 3.19
CA MET A 304 13.62 36.51 4.12
C MET A 304 13.15 37.09 5.46
N PRO A 305 12.20 36.43 6.16
CA PRO A 305 11.89 36.73 7.55
C PRO A 305 13.13 36.73 8.45
N ALA A 306 13.14 37.58 9.47
CA ALA A 306 14.23 37.65 10.45
C ALA A 306 14.39 36.32 11.21
N ASP A 307 13.27 35.72 11.61
CA ASP A 307 13.15 34.43 12.28
C ASP A 307 11.88 33.71 11.81
N GLY A 308 11.78 32.42 12.14
CA GLY A 308 10.67 31.56 11.73
C GLY A 308 9.37 31.95 12.40
N ALA A 309 9.41 32.47 13.63
CA ALA A 309 8.20 32.96 14.30
C ALA A 309 7.57 34.14 13.54
N SER A 310 8.37 35.10 13.09
CA SER A 310 7.95 36.24 12.28
C SER A 310 7.46 35.81 10.90
N GLY A 311 8.11 34.81 10.29
CA GLY A 311 7.66 34.18 9.05
C GLY A 311 6.29 33.53 9.20
N TYR A 312 6.07 32.79 10.27
CA TYR A 312 4.78 32.17 10.58
C TYR A 312 3.69 33.20 10.88
N GLN A 313 4.03 34.29 11.58
CA GLN A 313 3.08 35.39 11.81
C GLN A 313 2.63 36.03 10.50
N SER A 314 3.55 36.21 9.54
CA SER A 314 3.22 36.71 8.20
C SER A 314 2.28 35.76 7.45
N PHE A 315 2.47 34.45 7.61
CA PHE A 315 1.55 33.43 7.09
C PHE A 315 0.15 33.57 7.69
N LEU A 316 0.03 33.76 9.02
CA LEU A 316 -1.28 33.96 9.66
C LEU A 316 -2.00 35.22 9.16
N VAL A 317 -1.26 36.32 8.96
CA VAL A 317 -1.81 37.55 8.38
C VAL A 317 -2.35 37.28 6.98
N ALA A 318 -1.60 36.58 6.12
CA ALA A 318 -2.07 36.22 4.79
C ALA A 318 -3.32 35.33 4.80
N CYS A 319 -3.41 34.36 5.73
CA CYS A 319 -4.61 33.54 5.91
C CYS A 319 -5.82 34.40 6.32
N ALA A 320 -5.63 35.37 7.22
CA ALA A 320 -6.69 36.27 7.67
C ALA A 320 -7.16 37.23 6.56
N GLU A 321 -6.22 37.78 5.78
CA GLU A 321 -6.53 38.60 4.60
C GLU A 321 -7.30 37.80 3.55
N TYR A 322 -6.90 36.55 3.30
CA TYR A 322 -7.62 35.65 2.40
C TYR A 322 -9.04 35.35 2.88
N ALA A 323 -9.22 35.03 4.17
CA ALA A 323 -10.53 34.81 4.77
C ALA A 323 -11.46 36.02 4.60
N ALA A 324 -10.91 37.24 4.68
CA ALA A 324 -11.64 38.49 4.50
C ALA A 324 -11.96 38.81 3.03
N ALA A 325 -11.20 38.26 2.07
CA ALA A 325 -11.24 38.66 0.67
C ALA A 325 -12.24 37.86 -0.20
N ASP A 326 -12.60 36.60 0.12
CA ASP A 326 -13.42 35.78 -0.80
C ASP A 326 -14.09 34.51 -0.21
N ALA A 327 -14.48 34.44 1.06
CA ALA A 327 -14.96 33.17 1.63
C ALA A 327 -16.38 32.76 1.16
N PRO A 328 -16.58 31.65 0.41
CA PRO A 328 -17.77 30.82 0.65
C PRO A 328 -17.77 30.44 2.13
N GLU A 329 -18.93 30.49 2.80
CA GLU A 329 -19.06 30.06 4.20
C GLU A 329 -18.34 28.71 4.37
N ALA A 330 -17.21 28.72 5.08
CA ALA A 330 -16.58 27.48 5.49
C ALA A 330 -17.63 26.77 6.33
N GLY A 331 -18.15 25.65 5.83
CA GLY A 331 -19.10 24.84 6.57
C GLY A 331 -18.53 24.56 7.97
N PRO A 332 -19.37 24.51 9.01
CA PRO A 332 -18.88 24.26 10.36
C PRO A 332 -17.98 23.01 10.33
N PRO A 333 -16.79 23.07 10.95
CA PRO A 333 -15.87 21.93 10.94
C PRO A 333 -16.63 20.70 11.42
N GLU A 334 -16.58 19.61 10.66
CA GLU A 334 -17.21 18.35 11.06
C GLU A 334 -16.76 18.01 12.50
N ALA A 335 -17.73 17.78 13.38
CA ALA A 335 -17.46 17.45 14.77
C ALA A 335 -16.55 16.21 14.79
N ARG A 336 -15.34 16.39 15.31
CA ARG A 336 -14.37 15.28 15.40
C ARG A 336 -14.93 14.23 16.35
N GLN A 337 -14.94 12.98 15.90
CA GLN A 337 -15.22 11.88 16.81
C GLN A 337 -14.15 11.83 17.92
N PRO A 338 -14.56 11.79 19.20
CA PRO A 338 -13.64 11.69 20.32
C PRO A 338 -12.79 10.42 20.19
N ALA A 339 -11.56 10.47 20.70
CA ALA A 339 -10.72 9.28 20.73
C ALA A 339 -11.33 8.22 21.64
N ASP A 340 -11.40 6.97 21.15
CA ASP A 340 -11.86 5.86 21.99
C ASP A 340 -10.81 5.50 23.06
N ALA A 341 -11.22 4.72 24.06
CA ALA A 341 -10.35 4.29 25.16
C ALA A 341 -9.07 3.60 24.67
N ARG A 342 -9.16 2.78 23.62
CA ARG A 342 -8.02 2.04 23.08
C ARG A 342 -7.01 2.96 22.39
N GLN A 343 -7.49 3.98 21.66
CA GLN A 343 -6.67 5.02 21.06
C GLN A 343 -5.91 5.80 22.13
N LEU A 344 -6.60 6.24 23.18
CA LEU A 344 -6.00 6.95 24.32
C LEU A 344 -4.93 6.11 25.02
N LEU A 345 -5.24 4.86 25.36
CA LEU A 345 -4.30 3.93 25.98
C LEU A 345 -3.05 3.73 25.11
N HIS A 346 -3.22 3.53 23.80
CA HIS A 346 -2.09 3.40 22.89
C HIS A 346 -1.24 4.68 22.77
N ALA A 347 -1.83 5.85 22.94
CA ALA A 347 -1.15 7.14 22.97
C ALA A 347 -0.27 7.36 24.21
N GLY A 348 -0.49 6.54 25.26
CA GLY A 348 0.19 6.64 26.56
C GLY A 348 -0.66 7.27 27.66
N ALA A 349 -1.97 7.40 27.46
CA ALA A 349 -2.89 7.77 28.54
C ALA A 349 -2.95 6.65 29.59
N VAL A 350 -3.30 7.02 30.82
CA VAL A 350 -3.75 6.07 31.84
C VAL A 350 -5.23 6.34 32.03
N LEU A 351 -6.05 5.31 31.95
CA LEU A 351 -7.50 5.45 32.16
C LEU A 351 -7.89 4.97 33.56
N ALA A 352 -8.96 5.52 34.12
CA ALA A 352 -9.44 5.11 35.43
C ALA A 352 -10.08 3.70 35.37
N GLY A 353 -10.13 3.03 36.54
CA GLY A 353 -10.77 1.73 36.71
C GLY A 353 -9.92 0.52 36.33
N ASP A 354 -10.55 -0.65 36.43
CA ASP A 354 -9.93 -1.95 36.13
C ASP A 354 -9.83 -2.21 34.61
N PRO A 355 -8.94 -3.13 34.18
CA PRO A 355 -8.81 -3.53 32.77
C PRO A 355 -10.17 -3.94 32.17
N ALA A 356 -10.58 -3.30 31.07
CA ALA A 356 -11.85 -3.61 30.40
C ALA A 356 -11.82 -4.87 29.55
N GLY A 357 -10.62 -5.42 29.27
CA GLY A 357 -10.48 -6.59 28.42
C GLY A 357 -9.04 -7.10 28.33
N PRO A 358 -8.80 -8.16 27.53
CA PRO A 358 -7.52 -8.87 27.47
C PRO A 358 -6.37 -8.07 26.85
N GLY A 359 -6.65 -6.87 26.31
CA GLY A 359 -5.65 -5.96 25.74
C GLY A 359 -5.15 -4.88 26.70
N GLU A 360 -5.56 -4.93 27.98
CA GLU A 360 -5.26 -3.93 29.00
C GLU A 360 -4.65 -4.57 30.25
N ASP A 361 -3.87 -3.77 30.98
CA ASP A 361 -3.24 -4.14 32.25
C ASP A 361 -3.60 -3.16 33.34
N LEU A 362 -3.66 -3.66 34.57
CA LEU A 362 -3.74 -2.83 35.76
C LEU A 362 -2.38 -2.18 36.01
N LEU A 363 -2.37 -0.85 36.11
CA LEU A 363 -1.20 -0.05 36.45
C LEU A 363 -1.20 0.23 37.96
N ILE A 364 -0.04 0.02 38.57
CA ILE A 364 0.17 0.08 40.00
C ILE A 364 1.26 1.08 40.32
N ALA A 365 1.07 1.90 41.36
CA ALA A 365 2.13 2.68 41.97
C ALA A 365 2.82 1.84 43.05
N ARG A 366 4.10 1.50 42.83
CA ARG A 366 4.93 0.73 43.75
C ARG A 366 6.00 1.62 44.37
N ARG A 367 6.03 1.70 45.71
CA ARG A 367 6.92 2.55 46.48
C ARG A 367 8.15 1.76 46.97
N TYR A 368 9.32 2.37 46.83
CA TYR A 368 10.61 1.83 47.24
C TYR A 368 11.32 2.82 48.17
N GLY A 369 11.66 2.37 49.37
CA GLY A 369 12.53 3.07 50.30
C GLY A 369 13.94 2.49 50.31
N SER A 370 14.86 3.12 51.04
CA SER A 370 16.13 2.51 51.41
C SER A 370 16.71 3.24 52.63
N PRO A 371 17.39 2.53 53.55
CA PRO A 371 18.18 3.17 54.60
C PRO A 371 19.29 4.09 54.06
N LEU A 372 19.63 3.96 52.78
CA LEU A 372 20.62 4.80 52.08
C LEU A 372 20.07 6.18 51.67
N LEU A 373 18.75 6.38 51.72
CA LEU A 373 18.12 7.67 51.44
C LEU A 373 18.03 8.45 52.75
N GLU A 374 18.55 9.68 52.78
CA GLU A 374 18.40 10.57 53.93
C GLU A 374 16.93 11.05 54.02
N GLY A 375 16.31 10.94 55.21
CA GLY A 375 14.92 11.34 55.48
C GLY A 375 13.85 10.31 55.06
N ASP A 376 12.58 10.71 55.00
CA ASP A 376 11.45 9.89 54.51
C ASP A 376 11.39 9.86 52.96
N GLY A 377 12.54 9.68 52.29
CA GLY A 377 12.64 9.69 50.84
C GLY A 377 12.23 8.37 50.21
N HIS A 378 11.34 8.38 49.21
CA HIS A 378 10.91 7.17 48.49
C HIS A 378 10.81 7.41 46.98
N PHE A 379 11.04 6.35 46.22
CA PHE A 379 10.76 6.30 44.79
C PHE A 379 9.40 5.64 44.55
N VAL A 380 8.61 6.18 43.64
CA VAL A 380 7.32 5.61 43.23
C VAL A 380 7.39 5.25 41.76
N ARG A 381 7.46 3.94 41.46
CA ARG A 381 7.41 3.45 40.08
C ARG A 381 5.99 3.09 39.67
N LEU A 382 5.65 3.49 38.45
CA LEU A 382 4.45 2.99 37.77
C LEU A 382 4.80 1.65 37.10
N VAL A 383 4.19 0.57 37.59
CA VAL A 383 4.49 -0.81 37.18
C VAL A 383 3.18 -1.51 36.84
N VAL A 384 3.14 -2.30 35.78
CA VAL A 384 1.97 -3.16 35.50
C VAL A 384 1.90 -4.28 36.53
N ALA A 385 0.69 -4.65 36.98
CA ALA A 385 0.50 -5.60 38.07
C ALA A 385 1.32 -6.90 37.91
N ARG A 386 1.36 -7.48 36.71
CA ARG A 386 2.14 -8.71 36.41
C ARG A 386 3.66 -8.58 36.50
N ALA A 387 4.19 -7.36 36.67
CA ALA A 387 5.63 -7.08 36.73
C ALA A 387 6.09 -6.64 38.13
N VAL A 388 5.19 -6.50 39.10
CA VAL A 388 5.50 -6.00 40.45
C VAL A 388 6.59 -6.85 41.10
N GLU A 389 6.43 -8.18 41.13
CA GLU A 389 7.43 -9.07 41.75
C GLU A 389 8.80 -8.99 41.08
N ALA A 390 8.83 -8.90 39.75
CA ALA A 390 10.07 -8.78 38.99
C ALA A 390 10.76 -7.43 39.24
N GLN A 391 9.98 -6.34 39.32
CA GLN A 391 10.50 -5.01 39.68
C GLN A 391 10.99 -4.96 41.13
N ASP A 392 10.29 -5.61 42.06
CA ASP A 392 10.73 -5.73 43.45
C ASP A 392 12.05 -6.52 43.53
N ALA A 393 12.25 -7.56 42.70
CA ALA A 393 13.53 -8.27 42.61
C ALA A 393 14.66 -7.37 42.08
N VAL A 394 14.40 -6.54 41.07
CA VAL A 394 15.36 -5.55 40.55
C VAL A 394 15.72 -4.52 41.63
N ALA A 395 14.72 -4.00 42.34
CA ALA A 395 14.90 -3.01 43.40
C ALA A 395 15.76 -3.58 44.55
N ARG A 396 15.47 -4.80 45.02
CA ARG A 396 16.27 -5.49 46.04
C ARG A 396 17.71 -5.73 45.59
N ALA A 397 17.93 -6.08 44.32
CA ALA A 397 19.27 -6.25 43.77
C ALA A 397 20.11 -4.95 43.76
N LEU A 398 19.44 -3.79 43.85
CA LEU A 398 20.02 -2.45 43.94
C LEU A 398 20.06 -1.89 45.37
N GLY A 399 19.65 -2.66 46.38
CA GLY A 399 19.62 -2.22 47.79
C GLY A 399 18.44 -1.32 48.16
N LEU A 400 17.37 -1.36 47.36
CA LEU A 400 16.08 -0.72 47.67
C LEU A 400 15.12 -1.75 48.25
N GLU A 401 14.31 -1.33 49.21
CA GLU A 401 13.29 -2.17 49.84
C GLU A 401 11.89 -1.71 49.39
N PRO A 402 11.03 -2.61 48.90
CA PRO A 402 9.65 -2.26 48.64
C PRO A 402 8.93 -2.00 49.97
N ASP A 403 8.14 -0.92 50.02
CA ASP A 403 7.37 -0.59 51.22
C ASP A 403 6.37 -1.71 51.55
N ALA A 404 6.13 -1.94 52.85
CA ALA A 404 5.21 -2.97 53.35
C ALA A 404 3.73 -2.71 53.00
N GLY A 405 3.39 -1.52 52.52
CA GLY A 405 2.04 -1.18 52.06
C GLY A 405 1.66 -1.89 50.76
N GLU A 406 0.35 -2.08 50.56
CA GLU A 406 -0.19 -2.66 49.33
C GLU A 406 0.12 -1.76 48.12
N ALA A 407 0.43 -2.40 47.00
CA ALA A 407 0.73 -1.72 45.76
C ALA A 407 -0.57 -1.07 45.23
N ALA A 408 -0.60 0.26 45.14
CA ALA A 408 -1.85 1.01 44.93
C ALA A 408 -2.26 1.02 43.45
N PRO A 409 -3.47 0.56 43.09
CA PRO A 409 -4.00 0.72 41.74
C PRO A 409 -4.17 2.19 41.36
N VAL A 410 -3.63 2.59 40.21
CA VAL A 410 -3.69 3.96 39.72
C VAL A 410 -4.41 4.11 38.38
N GLY A 411 -4.89 3.00 37.82
CA GLY A 411 -5.66 2.95 36.58
C GLY A 411 -5.23 1.80 35.70
N ARG A 412 -5.59 1.86 34.42
CA ARG A 412 -5.29 0.85 33.41
C ARG A 412 -4.49 1.42 32.24
N THR A 413 -3.68 0.56 31.65
CA THR A 413 -2.70 0.86 30.58
C THR A 413 -2.81 -0.21 29.49
N PRO A 414 -2.39 -0.01 28.23
CA PRO A 414 -2.45 -1.09 27.26
C PRO A 414 -1.50 -2.22 27.65
N LEU A 415 -1.88 -3.46 27.34
CA LEU A 415 -1.02 -4.64 27.45
C LEU A 415 0.23 -4.43 26.57
N ARG A 416 1.41 -4.39 27.21
CA ARG A 416 2.71 -4.27 26.54
C ARG A 416 3.66 -5.39 26.97
N PRO A 417 4.56 -5.84 26.08
CA PRO A 417 5.67 -6.69 26.49
C PRO A 417 6.40 -6.06 27.67
N LEU A 418 6.68 -6.86 28.70
CA LEU A 418 7.46 -6.41 29.85
C LEU A 418 8.85 -5.95 29.40
N ASP A 419 9.47 -5.00 30.11
CA ASP A 419 10.84 -4.59 29.82
C ASP A 419 11.84 -5.75 30.03
N PHE A 420 13.06 -5.58 29.53
CA PHE A 420 14.09 -6.61 29.58
C PHE A 420 14.36 -7.14 31.00
N LEU A 421 14.50 -6.27 32.00
CA LEU A 421 14.79 -6.69 33.36
C LEU A 421 13.58 -7.40 33.98
N SER A 422 12.37 -6.85 33.80
CA SER A 422 11.13 -7.49 34.26
C SER A 422 10.96 -8.90 33.67
N ARG A 423 11.27 -9.10 32.39
CA ARG A 423 11.17 -10.44 31.76
C ARG A 423 12.18 -11.42 32.33
N VAL A 424 13.42 -10.99 32.58
CA VAL A 424 14.44 -11.84 33.19
C VAL A 424 14.08 -12.14 34.63
N CYS A 425 13.82 -11.14 35.46
CA CYS A 425 13.59 -11.30 36.90
C CYS A 425 12.26 -11.99 37.24
N ARG A 426 11.31 -12.06 36.30
CA ARG A 426 10.11 -12.91 36.44
C ARG A 426 10.45 -14.41 36.46
N VAL A 427 11.52 -14.81 35.78
CA VAL A 427 11.94 -16.22 35.68
C VAL A 427 13.20 -16.51 36.52
N HIS A 428 14.13 -15.56 36.55
CA HIS A 428 15.43 -15.64 37.20
C HIS A 428 15.68 -14.42 38.11
N PRO A 429 14.91 -14.24 39.19
CA PRO A 429 15.09 -13.11 40.12
C PRO A 429 16.51 -13.06 40.72
N GLU A 430 17.15 -14.21 40.90
CA GLU A 430 18.52 -14.35 41.40
C GLU A 430 19.59 -13.79 40.45
N LEU A 431 19.27 -13.64 39.17
CA LEU A 431 20.19 -13.13 38.14
C LEU A 431 20.01 -11.64 37.83
N ALA A 432 19.25 -10.90 38.66
CA ALA A 432 18.96 -9.48 38.45
C ALA A 432 20.23 -8.63 38.22
N ARG A 433 21.28 -8.85 39.02
CA ARG A 433 22.56 -8.11 38.88
C ARG A 433 23.25 -8.39 37.55
N GLN A 434 23.30 -9.65 37.16
CA GLN A 434 23.91 -10.10 35.92
C GLN A 434 23.13 -9.56 34.71
N ALA A 435 21.80 -9.52 34.79
CA ALA A 435 20.95 -8.92 33.77
C ALA A 435 21.20 -7.41 33.61
N MET A 436 21.33 -6.66 34.72
CA MET A 436 21.69 -5.23 34.66
C MET A 436 23.01 -4.99 33.93
N GLY A 437 24.00 -5.88 34.09
CA GLY A 437 25.27 -5.83 33.35
C GLY A 437 25.11 -5.89 31.81
N LEU A 438 23.97 -6.34 31.30
CA LEU A 438 23.67 -6.42 29.87
C LEU A 438 23.03 -5.12 29.31
N LEU A 439 22.63 -4.17 30.16
CA LEU A 439 22.03 -2.91 29.71
C LEU A 439 23.02 -2.05 28.91
N ALA A 440 24.30 -2.01 29.30
CA ALA A 440 25.32 -1.23 28.61
C ALA A 440 25.50 -1.63 27.12
N PRO A 441 25.70 -2.92 26.77
CA PRO A 441 25.77 -3.33 25.37
C PRO A 441 24.43 -3.15 24.64
N LEU A 442 23.27 -3.34 25.30
CA LEU A 442 21.96 -3.08 24.69
C LEU A 442 21.75 -1.60 24.34
N ARG A 443 22.07 -0.68 25.26
CA ARG A 443 22.04 0.78 25.01
C ARG A 443 23.01 1.19 23.90
N THR A 444 24.19 0.56 23.83
CA THR A 444 25.15 0.77 22.74
C THR A 444 24.60 0.30 21.40
N CYS A 445 23.92 -0.86 21.40
CA CYS A 445 23.21 -1.37 20.23
C CYS A 445 22.13 -0.36 19.78
N ALA A 446 21.31 0.16 20.68
CA ALA A 446 20.25 1.13 20.35
C ALA A 446 20.80 2.40 19.70
N LYS A 447 21.86 2.99 20.26
CA LYS A 447 22.53 4.16 19.67
C LYS A 447 23.09 3.87 18.28
N THR A 448 23.74 2.73 18.11
CA THR A 448 24.39 2.36 16.84
C THR A 448 23.35 1.97 15.78
N ALA A 449 22.24 1.34 16.18
CA ALA A 449 21.23 0.83 15.27
C ALA A 449 20.49 1.93 14.52
N ALA A 450 20.39 3.14 15.10
CA ALA A 450 19.79 4.30 14.45
C ALA A 450 20.47 4.68 13.11
N THR A 451 21.77 4.41 12.97
CA THR A 451 22.54 4.74 11.77
C THR A 451 23.09 3.51 11.05
N LYS A 452 23.51 2.47 11.79
CA LYS A 452 24.21 1.28 11.29
C LYS A 452 23.65 0.00 11.93
N PRO A 453 22.41 -0.40 11.60
CA PRO A 453 21.73 -1.54 12.23
C PRO A 453 22.48 -2.88 12.07
N GLY A 454 23.10 -3.13 10.92
CA GLY A 454 23.88 -4.36 10.72
C GLY A 454 25.10 -4.45 11.64
N ARG A 455 25.87 -3.35 11.76
CA ARG A 455 27.01 -3.28 12.69
C ARG A 455 26.57 -3.44 14.14
N ALA A 456 25.45 -2.80 14.51
CA ALA A 456 24.88 -2.88 15.85
C ALA A 456 24.52 -4.33 16.23
N ALA A 457 23.86 -5.07 15.33
CA ALA A 457 23.49 -6.46 15.56
C ALA A 457 24.71 -7.38 15.73
N THR A 458 25.70 -7.29 14.83
CA THR A 458 26.91 -8.12 14.89
C THR A 458 27.74 -7.86 16.15
N GLN A 459 27.91 -6.57 16.52
CA GLN A 459 28.63 -6.21 17.74
C GLN A 459 27.91 -6.72 18.99
N LEU A 460 26.57 -6.58 19.04
CA LEU A 460 25.77 -7.07 20.16
C LEU A 460 25.91 -8.59 20.30
N GLN A 461 25.74 -9.38 19.23
CA GLN A 461 25.90 -10.85 19.28
C GLN A 461 27.26 -11.26 19.81
N THR A 462 28.32 -10.60 19.34
CA THR A 462 29.70 -10.90 19.75
C THR A 462 29.91 -10.61 21.25
N SER A 463 29.37 -9.50 21.74
CA SER A 463 29.44 -9.13 23.16
C SER A 463 28.62 -10.06 24.04
N LEU A 464 27.39 -10.38 23.65
CA LEU A 464 26.50 -11.21 24.45
C LEU A 464 27.07 -12.62 24.67
N LYS A 465 27.66 -13.25 23.64
CA LYS A 465 28.30 -14.58 23.79
C LYS A 465 29.34 -14.64 24.92
N LYS A 466 30.08 -13.56 25.13
CA LYS A 466 31.09 -13.49 26.19
C LYS A 466 30.45 -13.17 27.55
N LEU A 467 29.55 -12.20 27.58
CA LEU A 467 28.95 -11.70 28.82
C LEU A 467 27.97 -12.69 29.45
N THR A 468 27.29 -13.52 28.65
CA THR A 468 26.35 -14.52 29.14
C THR A 468 26.98 -15.90 29.30
N ALA A 469 28.27 -16.10 29.02
CA ALA A 469 28.92 -17.40 29.17
C ALA A 469 28.81 -17.99 30.60
N PRO A 470 28.94 -17.19 31.68
CA PRO A 470 28.74 -17.69 33.05
C PRO A 470 27.27 -17.95 33.40
N HIS A 471 26.34 -17.29 32.70
CA HIS A 471 24.89 -17.39 32.94
C HIS A 471 24.13 -17.53 31.61
N PRO A 472 24.18 -18.72 30.96
CA PRO A 472 23.62 -18.93 29.62
C PRO A 472 22.12 -18.63 29.52
N ALA A 473 21.38 -18.74 30.63
CA ALA A 473 19.95 -18.43 30.73
C ALA A 473 19.60 -16.99 30.32
N LEU A 474 20.54 -16.04 30.39
CA LEU A 474 20.32 -14.64 30.01
C LEU A 474 20.38 -14.39 28.50
N LEU A 475 21.00 -15.30 27.74
CA LEU A 475 21.28 -15.09 26.32
C LEU A 475 20.00 -14.94 25.47
N PRO A 476 18.96 -15.79 25.60
CA PRO A 476 17.73 -15.62 24.82
C PRO A 476 17.07 -14.26 25.04
N PHE A 477 16.92 -13.85 26.31
CA PHE A 477 16.30 -12.57 26.66
C PHE A 477 17.06 -11.37 26.09
N ALA A 478 18.39 -11.40 26.12
CA ALA A 478 19.22 -10.31 25.61
C ALA A 478 19.24 -10.25 24.07
N LEU A 479 19.20 -11.40 23.41
CA LEU A 479 19.06 -11.47 21.95
C LEU A 479 17.68 -11.00 21.49
N ASP A 480 16.61 -11.37 22.19
CA ASP A 480 15.26 -10.87 21.91
C ASP A 480 15.20 -9.34 22.09
N GLU A 481 15.77 -8.79 23.16
CA GLU A 481 15.84 -7.32 23.34
C GLU A 481 16.66 -6.64 22.24
N GLY A 482 17.79 -7.23 21.84
CA GLY A 482 18.56 -6.78 20.68
C GLY A 482 17.75 -6.78 19.39
N ALA A 483 16.96 -7.83 19.15
CA ALA A 483 16.09 -7.94 17.99
C ALA A 483 15.02 -6.84 17.99
N ARG A 484 14.41 -6.54 19.15
CA ARG A 484 13.47 -5.41 19.30
C ARG A 484 14.11 -4.08 18.96
N ILE A 485 15.31 -3.82 19.51
CA ILE A 485 16.06 -2.59 19.27
C ILE A 485 16.35 -2.40 17.77
N VAL A 486 16.84 -3.44 17.10
CA VAL A 486 17.20 -3.37 15.67
C VAL A 486 15.96 -3.28 14.77
N ALA A 487 14.87 -3.96 15.13
CA ALA A 487 13.59 -3.84 14.43
C ALA A 487 13.00 -2.42 14.57
N ALA A 488 13.03 -1.85 15.78
CA ALA A 488 12.57 -0.48 16.04
C ALA A 488 13.40 0.58 15.30
N ALA A 489 14.68 0.32 15.03
CA ALA A 489 15.51 1.16 14.16
C ALA A 489 15.09 1.12 12.68
N GLY A 490 14.22 0.17 12.30
CA GLY A 490 13.65 0.02 10.95
C GLY A 490 14.28 -1.10 10.11
N SER A 491 15.10 -1.98 10.71
CA SER A 491 15.84 -3.03 10.01
C SER A 491 15.42 -4.44 10.45
N VAL A 492 14.26 -4.89 9.98
CA VAL A 492 13.74 -6.25 10.21
C VAL A 492 14.73 -7.33 9.74
N ALA A 493 15.41 -7.10 8.61
CA ALA A 493 16.39 -8.03 8.05
C ALA A 493 17.53 -8.34 9.03
N MET A 494 17.98 -7.36 9.81
CA MET A 494 19.06 -7.52 10.79
C MET A 494 18.55 -7.99 12.17
N ALA A 495 17.26 -7.82 12.46
CA ALA A 495 16.62 -8.34 13.67
C ALA A 495 16.35 -9.86 13.59
N LYS A 496 16.02 -10.38 12.39
CA LYS A 496 15.74 -11.81 12.14
C LYS A 496 16.83 -12.78 12.64
N PRO A 497 18.14 -12.55 12.38
CA PRO A 497 19.20 -13.41 12.90
C PRO A 497 19.27 -13.44 14.44
N LEU A 498 19.06 -12.29 15.10
CA LEU A 498 19.06 -12.20 16.57
C LEU A 498 17.91 -13.03 17.16
N TYR A 499 16.70 -12.88 16.62
CA TYR A 499 15.54 -13.68 17.02
C TYR A 499 15.77 -15.18 16.81
N THR A 500 16.30 -15.57 15.65
CA THR A 500 16.59 -16.98 15.33
C THR A 500 17.62 -17.57 16.29
N GLU A 501 18.68 -16.83 16.61
CA GLU A 501 19.68 -17.24 17.59
C GLU A 501 19.10 -17.34 19.00
N ALA A 502 18.18 -16.45 19.38
CA ALA A 502 17.47 -16.50 20.65
C ALA A 502 16.62 -17.78 20.77
N ARG A 503 15.86 -18.14 19.72
CA ARG A 503 15.07 -19.39 19.67
C ARG A 503 15.98 -20.62 19.79
N ALA A 504 17.09 -20.64 19.06
CA ALA A 504 18.07 -21.72 19.14
C ALA A 504 18.73 -21.82 20.52
N ALA A 505 19.01 -20.69 21.19
CA ALA A 505 19.52 -20.68 22.55
C ALA A 505 18.48 -21.20 23.56
N GLN A 506 17.22 -20.76 23.46
CA GLN A 506 16.15 -21.25 24.33
C GLN A 506 15.91 -22.75 24.15
N GLN A 507 15.89 -23.24 22.91
CA GLN A 507 15.74 -24.67 22.62
C GLN A 507 16.87 -25.52 23.25
N ARG A 508 18.11 -25.01 23.30
CA ARG A 508 19.24 -25.71 23.94
C ARG A 508 19.12 -25.73 25.47
N LEU A 509 18.52 -24.71 26.07
CA LEU A 509 18.36 -24.60 27.53
C LEU A 509 17.19 -25.45 28.04
N GLY A 510 16.15 -25.67 27.22
CA GLY A 510 14.93 -26.36 27.63
C GLY A 510 14.02 -25.49 28.52
N GLY A 511 12.99 -26.09 29.11
CA GLY A 511 12.08 -25.38 30.03
C GLY A 511 11.29 -24.24 29.37
N ILE A 512 10.79 -24.46 28.15
CA ILE A 512 10.09 -23.44 27.38
C ILE A 512 8.68 -23.26 27.95
N ASP A 513 8.41 -22.04 28.43
CA ASP A 513 7.04 -21.56 28.69
C ASP A 513 6.38 -21.24 27.34
N GLU A 514 5.44 -22.10 26.93
CA GLU A 514 4.76 -21.99 25.64
C GLU A 514 3.80 -20.79 25.55
N ASP A 515 3.22 -20.35 26.68
CA ASP A 515 2.36 -19.16 26.71
C ASP A 515 3.22 -17.91 26.53
N ALA A 516 4.34 -17.80 27.24
CA ALA A 516 5.30 -16.70 27.06
C ALA A 516 5.92 -16.71 25.64
N LEU A 517 6.19 -17.89 25.08
CA LEU A 517 6.68 -18.02 23.71
C LEU A 517 5.63 -17.57 22.67
N ARG A 518 4.35 -17.93 22.86
CA ARG A 518 3.25 -17.47 21.99
C ARG A 518 3.18 -15.94 21.94
N GLU A 519 3.18 -15.29 23.11
CA GLU A 519 3.16 -13.83 23.21
C GLU A 519 4.34 -13.19 22.46
N LEU A 520 5.53 -13.79 22.62
CA LEU A 520 6.75 -13.34 21.95
C LEU A 520 6.68 -13.50 20.43
N VAL A 521 6.17 -14.63 19.92
CA VAL A 521 5.95 -14.87 18.49
C VAL A 521 4.97 -13.84 17.94
N SER A 522 3.85 -13.60 18.63
CA SER A 522 2.85 -12.60 18.28
C SER A 522 3.46 -11.18 18.22
N GLU A 523 4.31 -10.83 19.20
CA GLU A 523 5.07 -9.57 19.21
C GLU A 523 6.00 -9.45 18.00
N PHE A 524 6.89 -10.41 17.77
CA PHE A 524 7.85 -10.34 16.67
C PHE A 524 7.20 -10.44 15.30
N ARG A 525 6.03 -11.06 15.20
CA ARG A 525 5.17 -11.00 14.02
C ARG A 525 4.68 -9.57 13.80
N ALA A 526 4.27 -8.87 14.86
CA ALA A 526 3.90 -7.45 14.79
C ALA A 526 5.07 -6.53 14.39
N LEU A 527 6.31 -6.96 14.61
CA LEU A 527 7.52 -6.28 14.15
C LEU A 527 7.95 -6.69 12.73
N GLY A 528 7.27 -7.66 12.10
CA GLY A 528 7.64 -8.24 10.80
C GLY A 528 8.86 -9.17 10.83
N VAL A 529 9.40 -9.46 12.03
CA VAL A 529 10.55 -10.33 12.23
C VAL A 529 10.16 -11.81 12.06
N VAL A 530 8.94 -12.17 12.49
CA VAL A 530 8.35 -13.49 12.24
C VAL A 530 7.51 -13.42 10.98
N ASP A 531 7.95 -14.11 9.93
CA ASP A 531 7.20 -14.34 8.69
C ASP A 531 6.59 -15.76 8.64
N VAL A 532 5.97 -16.12 7.53
CA VAL A 532 5.35 -17.44 7.31
C VAL A 532 6.32 -18.60 7.58
N LYS A 533 7.62 -18.44 7.31
CA LYS A 533 8.63 -19.46 7.59
C LYS A 533 8.84 -19.64 9.09
N GLN A 534 9.00 -18.54 9.85
CA GLN A 534 9.16 -18.66 11.31
C GLN A 534 7.87 -19.12 12.00
N LEU A 535 6.69 -18.76 11.48
CA LEU A 535 5.42 -19.29 11.98
C LEU A 535 5.31 -20.81 11.78
N ARG A 536 5.70 -21.30 10.60
CA ARG A 536 5.75 -22.74 10.34
C ARG A 536 6.73 -23.44 11.28
N GLN A 537 7.94 -22.89 11.45
CA GLN A 537 8.91 -23.44 12.39
C GLN A 537 8.37 -23.48 13.82
N TYR A 538 7.75 -22.39 14.30
CA TYR A 538 7.13 -22.35 15.62
C TYR A 538 6.04 -23.41 15.78
N ARG A 539 5.18 -23.59 14.78
CA ARG A 539 4.12 -24.62 14.77
C ARG A 539 4.72 -26.03 14.85
N ASP A 540 5.72 -26.32 14.04
CA ASP A 540 6.36 -27.64 13.98
C ASP A 540 7.10 -27.93 15.31
N ASP A 541 7.78 -26.92 15.86
CA ASP A 541 8.46 -26.97 17.16
C ASP A 541 7.47 -27.18 18.33
N LEU A 542 6.34 -26.48 18.31
CA LEU A 542 5.26 -26.64 19.29
C LEU A 542 4.66 -28.05 19.25
N ALA A 543 4.41 -28.57 18.04
CA ALA A 543 3.93 -29.95 17.85
C ALA A 543 4.95 -31.00 18.32
N ALA A 544 6.26 -30.71 18.28
CA ALA A 544 7.30 -31.59 18.79
C ALA A 544 7.43 -31.59 20.32
N ARG A 545 6.96 -30.54 21.01
CA ARG A 545 7.11 -30.36 22.47
C ARG A 545 5.82 -30.55 23.27
N SER A 546 4.66 -30.52 22.63
CA SER A 546 3.35 -30.58 23.29
C SER A 546 2.48 -31.69 22.70
N SER A 547 1.41 -32.06 23.41
CA SER A 547 0.39 -32.95 22.85
C SER A 547 -0.32 -32.29 21.66
N ALA A 548 -0.92 -33.08 20.78
CA ALA A 548 -1.64 -32.55 19.62
C ALA A 548 -2.76 -31.55 20.01
N ALA A 549 -3.48 -31.83 21.11
CA ALA A 549 -4.55 -30.95 21.61
C ALA A 549 -4.01 -29.62 22.15
N GLU A 550 -2.92 -29.66 22.93
CA GLU A 550 -2.28 -28.44 23.47
C GLU A 550 -1.65 -27.60 22.35
N ALA A 551 -0.98 -28.25 21.39
CA ALA A 551 -0.38 -27.59 20.23
C ALA A 551 -1.45 -26.89 19.39
N TYR A 552 -2.56 -27.59 19.09
CA TYR A 552 -3.70 -27.01 18.39
C TYR A 552 -4.30 -25.83 19.15
N GLY A 553 -4.58 -25.99 20.45
CA GLY A 553 -5.15 -24.94 21.30
C GLY A 553 -4.25 -23.69 21.42
N SER A 554 -2.93 -23.88 21.52
CA SER A 554 -1.98 -22.75 21.57
C SER A 554 -1.85 -22.05 20.21
N HIS A 555 -1.78 -22.81 19.11
CA HIS A 555 -1.74 -22.24 17.76
C HIS A 555 -3.03 -21.47 17.43
N ARG A 556 -4.19 -21.99 17.82
CA ARG A 556 -5.48 -21.32 17.67
C ARG A 556 -5.55 -19.99 18.42
N ARG A 557 -5.01 -19.92 19.63
CA ARG A 557 -4.88 -18.65 20.38
C ARG A 557 -3.97 -17.66 19.65
N LEU A 558 -2.84 -18.12 19.10
CA LEU A 558 -1.93 -17.28 18.30
C LEU A 558 -2.64 -16.69 17.07
N VAL A 559 -3.43 -17.51 16.36
CA VAL A 559 -4.20 -17.08 15.19
C VAL A 559 -5.22 -16.01 15.58
N LEU A 560 -6.00 -16.22 16.65
CA LEU A 560 -6.98 -15.25 17.13
C LEU A 560 -6.30 -13.92 17.52
N GLU A 561 -5.25 -13.98 18.33
CA GLU A 561 -4.49 -12.79 18.76
C GLU A 561 -3.92 -12.02 17.56
N SER A 562 -3.38 -12.74 16.57
CA SER A 562 -2.84 -12.16 15.34
C SER A 562 -3.96 -11.51 14.50
N CYS A 563 -5.08 -12.20 14.32
CA CYS A 563 -6.21 -11.68 13.55
C CYS A 563 -6.80 -10.42 14.21
N ARG A 564 -7.02 -10.43 15.53
CA ARG A 564 -7.50 -9.25 16.29
C ARG A 564 -6.52 -8.08 16.20
N ARG A 565 -5.22 -8.35 16.24
CA ARG A 565 -4.18 -7.31 16.17
C ARG A 565 -4.11 -6.67 14.79
N GLU A 566 -4.17 -7.46 13.71
CA GLU A 566 -4.12 -6.95 12.34
C GLU A 566 -5.47 -6.34 11.89
N SER A 567 -6.59 -6.77 12.46
CA SER A 567 -7.92 -6.23 12.15
C SER A 567 -8.22 -4.90 12.84
N ALA A 568 -7.46 -4.55 13.90
CA ALA A 568 -7.52 -3.24 14.53
C ALA A 568 -7.26 -2.11 13.52
N PRO A 569 -7.71 -0.86 13.79
CA PRO A 569 -7.41 0.28 12.92
C PRO A 569 -5.91 0.29 12.61
N PRO A 570 -5.52 0.31 11.32
CA PRO A 570 -4.14 0.18 10.94
C PRO A 570 -3.33 1.22 11.71
N ARG A 571 -2.27 0.76 12.38
CA ARG A 571 -1.29 1.69 12.93
C ARG A 571 -0.72 2.45 11.75
N SER A 572 -1.14 3.70 11.61
CA SER A 572 -0.42 4.66 10.82
C SER A 572 0.90 4.89 11.54
N PHE A 573 1.98 4.45 10.93
CA PHE A 573 3.29 4.95 11.28
C PHE A 573 3.82 5.71 10.08
N VAL A 574 4.30 6.91 10.37
CA VAL A 574 4.88 7.78 9.37
C VAL A 574 6.35 7.38 9.32
N ARG A 575 6.69 6.52 8.36
CA ARG A 575 8.07 6.28 7.95
C ARG A 575 8.22 6.95 6.61
N ASP A 576 9.36 7.57 6.34
CA ASP A 576 9.61 8.26 5.05
C ASP A 576 8.41 9.12 4.62
N GLY A 577 7.70 9.69 5.64
CA GLY A 577 6.39 10.37 5.63
C GLY A 577 5.50 10.20 4.42
N VAL A 578 5.44 8.95 4.03
CA VAL A 578 4.20 8.32 3.64
C VAL A 578 3.62 7.79 4.95
N THR A 579 2.34 8.05 5.18
CA THR A 579 1.63 7.32 6.22
C THR A 579 1.57 5.87 5.78
N TYR A 580 2.47 5.05 6.30
CA TYR A 580 2.39 3.61 6.12
C TYR A 580 1.30 3.12 7.05
N HIS A 581 0.18 2.77 6.46
CA HIS A 581 -0.70 1.81 7.09
C HIS A 581 0.06 0.49 7.06
N ARG A 582 0.32 -0.09 8.24
CA ARG A 582 0.74 -1.48 8.27
C ARG A 582 -0.35 -2.26 7.54
N GLN A 583 -0.04 -2.74 6.33
CA GLN A 583 -1.00 -3.52 5.56
C GLN A 583 -1.41 -4.68 6.45
N ARG A 584 -2.71 -4.93 6.54
CA ARG A 584 -3.23 -6.11 7.22
C ARG A 584 -2.57 -7.30 6.55
N ASP A 585 -1.63 -7.91 7.24
CA ASP A 585 -0.95 -9.10 6.77
C ASP A 585 -1.49 -10.22 7.62
N ILE A 586 -2.69 -10.72 7.31
CA ILE A 586 -3.21 -11.93 7.94
C ILE A 586 -2.81 -13.10 7.03
N PRO A 587 -1.96 -14.04 7.48
CA PRO A 587 -1.48 -15.11 6.64
C PRO A 587 -2.63 -16.02 6.21
N GLY A 588 -2.78 -16.24 4.90
CA GLY A 588 -3.73 -17.22 4.38
C GLY A 588 -3.47 -18.64 4.88
N SER A 589 -2.25 -18.93 5.36
CA SER A 589 -1.94 -20.24 5.97
C SER A 589 -2.74 -20.49 7.25
N PHE A 590 -3.16 -19.48 8.01
CA PHE A 590 -3.90 -19.68 9.27
C PHE A 590 -5.20 -20.45 9.07
N ALA A 591 -5.93 -20.17 8.00
CA ALA A 591 -7.15 -20.91 7.67
C ALA A 591 -6.87 -22.39 7.39
N VAL A 592 -5.75 -22.66 6.69
CA VAL A 592 -5.28 -24.01 6.34
C VAL A 592 -4.78 -24.75 7.58
N ASP A 593 -3.90 -24.12 8.35
CA ASP A 593 -3.25 -24.67 9.54
C ASP A 593 -4.29 -25.12 10.58
N LEU A 594 -5.35 -24.33 10.79
CA LEU A 594 -6.44 -24.68 11.71
C LEU A 594 -7.34 -25.79 11.17
N ALA A 595 -7.64 -25.81 9.86
CA ALA A 595 -8.43 -26.86 9.25
C ALA A 595 -7.70 -28.21 9.27
N GLU A 596 -6.42 -28.22 8.90
CA GLU A 596 -5.58 -29.42 8.89
C GLU A 596 -5.28 -29.92 10.32
N GLY A 597 -4.97 -29.00 11.25
CA GLY A 597 -4.62 -29.35 12.63
C GLY A 597 -5.78 -29.97 13.42
N ASN A 598 -7.02 -29.63 13.08
CA ASN A 598 -8.22 -30.25 13.67
C ASN A 598 -8.52 -31.64 13.07
N GLY A 599 -7.95 -31.97 11.91
CA GLY A 599 -8.20 -33.22 11.20
C GLY A 599 -9.59 -33.32 10.56
N GLY A 600 -10.27 -32.20 10.31
CA GLY A 600 -11.62 -32.18 9.75
C GLY A 600 -12.40 -30.89 10.02
N PRO A 601 -13.74 -30.92 9.83
CA PRO A 601 -14.61 -29.76 10.03
C PRO A 601 -14.46 -29.09 11.40
N LEU A 602 -14.39 -27.77 11.40
CA LEU A 602 -14.25 -26.96 12.60
C LEU A 602 -15.61 -26.75 13.27
N ALA A 603 -15.65 -26.79 14.60
CA ALA A 603 -16.84 -26.45 15.36
C ALA A 603 -17.14 -24.94 15.30
N ALA A 604 -18.42 -24.58 15.28
CA ALA A 604 -18.90 -23.19 15.28
C ALA A 604 -18.93 -22.56 16.70
N ASP A 605 -17.87 -22.74 17.48
CA ASP A 605 -17.74 -22.05 18.76
C ASP A 605 -17.39 -20.56 18.56
N ASP A 606 -17.42 -19.78 19.63
CA ASP A 606 -17.23 -18.31 19.56
C ASP A 606 -15.87 -17.95 18.96
N THR A 607 -14.83 -18.73 19.30
CA THR A 607 -13.46 -18.45 18.87
C THR A 607 -13.24 -18.76 17.39
N ASN A 608 -13.75 -19.89 16.87
CA ASN A 608 -13.64 -20.18 15.44
C ASN A 608 -14.51 -19.23 14.62
N THR A 609 -15.69 -18.87 15.09
CA THR A 609 -16.58 -17.92 14.40
C THR A 609 -15.90 -16.55 14.29
N GLU A 610 -15.29 -16.07 15.38
CA GLU A 610 -14.53 -14.81 15.34
C GLU A 610 -13.28 -14.90 14.45
N ILE A 611 -12.49 -15.97 14.55
CA ILE A 611 -11.32 -16.17 13.68
C ILE A 611 -11.77 -16.17 12.21
N PHE A 612 -12.84 -16.89 11.88
CA PHE A 612 -13.40 -16.93 10.53
C PHE A 612 -13.76 -15.53 10.04
N HIS A 613 -14.53 -14.78 10.84
CA HIS A 613 -14.93 -13.42 10.52
C HIS A 613 -13.72 -12.53 10.22
N LEU A 614 -12.70 -12.56 11.08
CA LEU A 614 -11.50 -11.75 10.91
C LEU A 614 -10.64 -12.19 9.71
N LEU A 615 -10.53 -13.50 9.45
CA LEU A 615 -9.84 -14.03 8.27
C LEU A 615 -10.56 -13.61 6.98
N LEU A 616 -11.88 -13.67 6.97
CA LEU A 616 -12.72 -13.26 5.84
C LEU A 616 -12.50 -11.77 5.54
N ARG A 617 -12.67 -10.90 6.55
CA ARG A 617 -12.47 -9.44 6.43
C ARG A 617 -11.03 -9.03 6.14
N GLY A 618 -10.08 -9.88 6.51
CA GLY A 618 -8.66 -9.72 6.22
C GLY A 618 -8.23 -10.15 4.82
N GLY A 619 -9.12 -10.77 4.03
CA GLY A 619 -8.80 -11.32 2.71
C GLY A 619 -7.99 -12.63 2.76
N ALA A 620 -7.76 -13.20 3.95
CA ALA A 620 -6.93 -14.39 4.12
C ALA A 620 -7.57 -15.67 3.55
N LEU A 621 -8.89 -15.65 3.35
CA LEU A 621 -9.66 -16.73 2.74
C LEU A 621 -9.77 -16.64 1.21
N GLU A 622 -9.34 -15.54 0.59
CA GLU A 622 -9.51 -15.36 -0.87
C GLU A 622 -8.77 -16.44 -1.66
N THR A 623 -7.57 -16.83 -1.24
CA THR A 623 -6.77 -17.87 -1.90
C THR A 623 -6.98 -19.27 -1.31
N ALA A 624 -7.99 -19.43 -0.44
CA ALA A 624 -8.24 -20.70 0.24
C ALA A 624 -8.91 -21.71 -0.70
N ASP A 625 -8.49 -22.97 -0.59
CA ASP A 625 -9.08 -24.06 -1.37
C ASP A 625 -10.47 -24.43 -0.89
N ALA A 626 -11.22 -25.10 -1.78
CA ALA A 626 -12.52 -25.68 -1.47
C ALA A 626 -12.53 -26.50 -0.17
N SER A 627 -11.51 -27.34 0.06
CA SER A 627 -11.41 -28.15 1.28
C SER A 627 -11.29 -27.32 2.55
N VAL A 628 -10.65 -26.16 2.48
CA VAL A 628 -10.55 -25.21 3.59
C VAL A 628 -11.92 -24.59 3.83
N TRP A 629 -12.57 -24.08 2.79
CA TRP A 629 -13.92 -23.53 2.90
C TRP A 629 -14.93 -24.53 3.47
N GLU A 630 -14.84 -25.81 3.08
CA GLU A 630 -15.67 -26.88 3.66
C GLU A 630 -15.34 -27.13 5.14
N ALA A 631 -14.06 -27.10 5.53
CA ALA A 631 -13.69 -27.23 6.94
C ALA A 631 -14.22 -26.07 7.80
N TRP A 632 -14.37 -24.87 7.23
CA TRP A 632 -14.88 -23.66 7.89
C TRP A 632 -16.40 -23.47 7.75
N ALA A 633 -17.12 -24.45 7.21
CA ALA A 633 -18.54 -24.35 6.91
C ALA A 633 -19.43 -24.01 8.13
N ALA A 634 -19.25 -24.70 9.26
CA ALA A 634 -20.07 -24.46 10.44
C ALA A 634 -19.79 -23.07 11.09
N PRO A 635 -18.53 -22.62 11.25
CA PRO A 635 -18.24 -21.24 11.61
C PRO A 635 -18.86 -20.21 10.66
N LEU A 636 -18.86 -20.46 9.34
CA LEU A 636 -19.51 -19.60 8.36
C LEU A 636 -21.04 -19.53 8.54
N GLU A 637 -21.69 -20.67 8.79
CA GLU A 637 -23.14 -20.71 9.06
C GLU A 637 -23.52 -19.86 10.27
N ARG A 638 -22.73 -19.96 11.34
CA ARG A 638 -22.92 -19.14 12.54
C ARG A 638 -22.63 -17.67 12.29
N ASP A 639 -21.53 -17.35 11.60
CA ASP A 639 -21.16 -15.97 11.26
C ASP A 639 -22.22 -15.29 10.39
N LEU A 640 -22.84 -16.00 9.44
CA LEU A 640 -23.95 -15.48 8.64
C LEU A 640 -25.20 -15.15 9.46
N ALA A 641 -25.43 -15.88 10.56
CA ALA A 641 -26.54 -15.64 11.47
C ALA A 641 -26.26 -14.45 12.41
N GLU A 642 -25.01 -14.28 12.82
CA GLU A 642 -24.58 -13.21 13.75
C GLU A 642 -24.25 -11.89 13.03
N HIS A 643 -23.77 -11.93 11.79
CA HIS A 643 -23.23 -10.79 11.04
C HIS A 643 -23.90 -10.66 9.65
N PRO A 644 -24.97 -9.83 9.52
CA PRO A 644 -25.68 -9.66 8.25
C PRO A 644 -24.82 -9.18 7.07
N ASP A 645 -23.74 -8.46 7.37
CA ASP A 645 -22.77 -7.94 6.40
C ASP A 645 -21.84 -9.02 5.83
N THR A 646 -21.76 -10.22 6.42
CA THR A 646 -20.98 -11.35 5.88
C THR A 646 -21.55 -11.80 4.53
N ALA A 647 -22.87 -11.87 4.41
CA ALA A 647 -23.53 -12.18 3.14
C ALA A 647 -23.20 -11.13 2.07
N VAL A 648 -23.17 -9.84 2.44
CA VAL A 648 -22.79 -8.74 1.52
C VAL A 648 -21.35 -8.89 1.07
N HIS A 649 -20.44 -9.26 1.96
CA HIS A 649 -19.02 -9.45 1.63
C HIS A 649 -18.79 -10.64 0.71
N LEU A 650 -19.41 -11.79 0.97
CA LEU A 650 -19.30 -12.98 0.12
C LEU A 650 -19.91 -12.78 -1.28
N ARG A 651 -20.76 -11.76 -1.44
CA ARG A 651 -21.26 -11.33 -2.76
C ARG A 651 -20.19 -10.62 -3.59
N THR A 652 -19.22 -9.96 -2.94
CA THR A 652 -18.17 -9.18 -3.64
C THR A 652 -16.80 -9.86 -3.63
N HIS A 653 -16.62 -10.93 -2.84
CA HIS A 653 -15.37 -11.69 -2.75
C HIS A 653 -15.63 -13.17 -3.02
N LEU A 654 -15.03 -13.68 -4.10
CA LEU A 654 -15.07 -15.10 -4.47
C LEU A 654 -13.75 -15.77 -4.14
N PRO A 655 -13.70 -17.10 -3.97
CA PRO A 655 -12.44 -17.83 -3.86
C PRO A 655 -11.61 -17.76 -5.15
N GLU A 656 -10.29 -17.75 -5.03
CA GLU A 656 -9.37 -17.90 -6.15
C GLU A 656 -9.13 -19.38 -6.47
N PRO A 657 -9.20 -19.78 -7.75
CA PRO A 657 -8.87 -21.14 -8.13
C PRO A 657 -7.37 -21.39 -7.95
N ARG A 658 -6.98 -22.54 -7.36
CA ARG A 658 -5.56 -22.94 -7.31
C ARG A 658 -5.07 -23.37 -8.69
N GLY A 659 -4.48 -22.40 -9.38
CA GLY A 659 -3.90 -22.56 -10.70
C GLY A 659 -4.79 -22.03 -11.83
N SER A 660 -4.16 -21.79 -12.98
CA SER A 660 -4.80 -21.13 -14.12
C SER A 660 -5.43 -22.10 -15.12
N SER A 661 -5.44 -23.41 -14.84
CA SER A 661 -5.97 -24.43 -15.75
C SER A 661 -7.51 -24.42 -15.77
N ALA A 662 -8.10 -24.77 -16.92
CA ALA A 662 -9.56 -24.83 -17.04
C ALA A 662 -10.21 -25.82 -16.05
N VAL A 663 -9.53 -26.95 -15.79
CA VAL A 663 -10.00 -27.99 -14.86
C VAL A 663 -9.99 -27.47 -13.42
N ALA A 664 -8.93 -26.77 -13.01
CA ALA A 664 -8.84 -26.19 -11.67
C ALA A 664 -9.93 -25.12 -11.45
N LYS A 665 -10.19 -24.27 -12.45
CA LYS A 665 -11.29 -23.29 -12.41
C LYS A 665 -12.66 -23.94 -12.29
N THR A 666 -12.91 -25.02 -13.04
CA THR A 666 -14.16 -25.79 -12.95
C THR A 666 -14.34 -26.38 -11.56
N ALA A 667 -13.36 -27.11 -11.04
CA ALA A 667 -13.46 -27.74 -9.73
C ALA A 667 -13.69 -26.72 -8.59
N ALA A 668 -12.99 -25.58 -8.65
CA ALA A 668 -13.17 -24.50 -7.68
C ALA A 668 -14.58 -23.87 -7.77
N ALA A 669 -15.10 -23.65 -8.98
CA ALA A 669 -16.45 -23.13 -9.17
C ALA A 669 -17.53 -24.11 -8.68
N GLU A 670 -17.40 -25.41 -8.98
CA GLU A 670 -18.35 -26.44 -8.55
C GLU A 670 -18.39 -26.57 -7.03
N ALA A 671 -17.22 -26.60 -6.39
CA ALA A 671 -17.14 -26.62 -4.93
C ALA A 671 -17.76 -25.38 -4.29
N TRP A 672 -17.51 -24.20 -4.87
CA TRP A 672 -18.14 -22.97 -4.40
C TRP A 672 -19.67 -23.01 -4.55
N PHE A 673 -20.20 -23.46 -5.69
CA PHE A 673 -21.64 -23.62 -5.87
C PHE A 673 -22.25 -24.62 -4.89
N ALA A 674 -21.57 -25.76 -4.64
CA ALA A 674 -22.02 -26.76 -3.69
C ALA A 674 -22.13 -26.18 -2.27
N LEU A 675 -21.09 -25.46 -1.82
CA LEU A 675 -21.08 -24.76 -0.53
C LEU A 675 -22.21 -23.73 -0.44
N MET A 676 -22.32 -22.84 -1.42
CA MET A 676 -23.33 -21.77 -1.44
C MET A 676 -24.77 -22.30 -1.47
N THR A 677 -24.98 -23.43 -2.15
CA THR A 677 -26.28 -24.12 -2.18
C THR A 677 -26.61 -24.72 -0.83
N ARG A 678 -25.66 -25.43 -0.21
CA ARG A 678 -25.81 -26.02 1.13
C ARG A 678 -26.16 -24.97 2.19
N LEU A 679 -25.55 -23.79 2.08
CA LEU A 679 -25.77 -22.67 2.99
C LEU A 679 -27.03 -21.83 2.68
N GLY A 680 -27.77 -22.15 1.61
CA GLY A 680 -28.94 -21.37 1.18
C GLY A 680 -28.61 -19.95 0.67
N LEU A 681 -27.34 -19.63 0.45
CA LEU A 681 -26.91 -18.28 0.04
C LEU A 681 -27.10 -18.03 -1.46
N LEU A 682 -27.14 -19.08 -2.27
CA LEU A 682 -27.25 -18.97 -3.72
C LEU A 682 -28.57 -18.27 -4.13
N GLU A 683 -29.67 -18.62 -3.48
CA GLU A 683 -30.96 -17.95 -3.67
C GLU A 683 -30.89 -16.49 -3.24
N ARG A 684 -30.27 -16.20 -2.09
CA ARG A 684 -30.09 -14.84 -1.57
C ARG A 684 -29.26 -13.96 -2.52
N PHE A 685 -28.22 -14.49 -3.16
CA PHE A 685 -27.34 -13.73 -4.06
C PHE A 685 -27.92 -13.54 -5.47
N THR A 686 -28.75 -14.48 -5.90
CA THR A 686 -29.51 -14.40 -7.16
C THR A 686 -30.87 -13.71 -7.01
N GLY A 687 -31.21 -13.32 -5.76
CA GLY A 687 -32.36 -12.50 -5.40
C GLY A 687 -33.65 -13.26 -5.07
N GLY A 688 -33.64 -14.59 -5.00
CA GLY A 688 -34.82 -15.49 -5.00
C GLY A 688 -36.00 -15.14 -4.07
N ALA A 689 -35.76 -14.49 -2.93
CA ALA A 689 -36.83 -14.08 -1.99
C ALA A 689 -37.34 -12.64 -2.19
N GLU A 690 -36.64 -11.80 -2.95
CA GLU A 690 -36.98 -10.39 -3.18
C GLU A 690 -37.73 -10.19 -4.51
N PRO A 691 -38.77 -9.32 -4.54
CA PRO A 691 -39.45 -8.98 -5.78
C PRO A 691 -38.46 -8.43 -6.81
N ALA A 692 -38.66 -8.75 -8.09
CA ALA A 692 -37.76 -8.31 -9.14
C ALA A 692 -37.84 -6.78 -9.31
N SER A 693 -36.83 -6.09 -8.79
CA SER A 693 -36.58 -4.67 -9.03
C SER A 693 -35.34 -4.48 -9.91
N ALA A 694 -35.22 -3.33 -10.57
CA ALA A 694 -34.03 -2.93 -11.32
C ALA A 694 -32.74 -3.04 -10.48
N GLU A 695 -32.79 -2.62 -9.21
CA GLU A 695 -31.66 -2.70 -8.28
C GLU A 695 -31.27 -4.15 -7.96
N SER A 696 -32.26 -5.01 -7.66
CA SER A 696 -32.01 -6.43 -7.38
C SER A 696 -31.42 -7.16 -8.59
N ALA A 697 -31.89 -6.83 -9.80
CA ALA A 697 -31.42 -7.40 -11.06
C ALA A 697 -29.97 -6.96 -11.37
N ARG A 698 -29.66 -5.67 -11.19
CA ARG A 698 -28.29 -5.15 -11.37
C ARG A 698 -27.32 -5.78 -10.39
N ALA A 699 -27.69 -5.87 -9.12
CA ALA A 699 -26.83 -6.44 -8.11
C ALA A 699 -26.60 -7.96 -8.34
N ALA A 700 -27.59 -8.70 -8.85
CA ALA A 700 -27.40 -10.11 -9.25
C ALA A 700 -26.48 -10.23 -10.48
N ASN A 701 -26.62 -9.31 -11.43
CA ASN A 701 -25.78 -9.20 -12.63
C ASN A 701 -24.33 -8.80 -12.30
N GLU A 702 -24.11 -7.97 -11.28
CA GLU A 702 -22.79 -7.62 -10.74
C GLU A 702 -22.09 -8.84 -10.13
N TRP A 703 -22.80 -9.61 -9.30
CA TRP A 703 -22.29 -10.87 -8.76
C TRP A 703 -21.90 -11.86 -9.87
N LEU A 704 -22.77 -12.03 -10.87
CA LEU A 704 -22.47 -12.87 -12.03
C LEU A 704 -21.23 -12.36 -12.78
N THR A 705 -21.09 -11.05 -12.94
CA THR A 705 -19.91 -10.44 -13.59
C THR A 705 -18.64 -10.75 -12.82
N LEU A 706 -18.65 -10.64 -11.50
CA LEU A 706 -17.52 -10.99 -10.65
C LEU A 706 -17.16 -12.48 -10.81
N PHE A 707 -18.16 -13.36 -10.79
CA PHE A 707 -17.99 -14.80 -10.99
C PHE A 707 -17.35 -15.11 -12.35
N LEU A 708 -17.90 -14.55 -13.42
CA LEU A 708 -17.39 -14.75 -14.77
C LEU A 708 -15.95 -14.25 -14.88
N ARG A 709 -15.61 -13.06 -14.34
CA ARG A 709 -14.23 -12.55 -14.33
C ARG A 709 -13.27 -13.48 -13.62
N ARG A 710 -13.68 -14.00 -12.45
CA ARG A 710 -12.82 -14.86 -11.63
C ARG A 710 -12.56 -16.21 -12.28
N TYR A 711 -13.59 -16.83 -12.84
CA TYR A 711 -13.54 -18.20 -13.36
C TYR A 711 -13.51 -18.30 -14.90
N ALA A 712 -13.33 -17.18 -15.62
CA ALA A 712 -13.28 -17.16 -17.08
C ALA A 712 -12.30 -18.18 -17.67
N GLY A 713 -12.74 -18.93 -18.68
CA GLY A 713 -11.97 -20.01 -19.32
C GLY A 713 -12.05 -21.36 -18.61
N LEU A 714 -13.01 -21.54 -17.70
CA LEU A 714 -13.38 -22.84 -17.12
C LEU A 714 -13.75 -23.87 -18.21
N ARG A 715 -13.81 -25.15 -17.84
CA ARG A 715 -14.32 -26.21 -18.73
C ARG A 715 -15.78 -26.51 -18.40
N ARG A 716 -16.64 -26.50 -19.41
CA ARG A 716 -18.04 -26.91 -19.29
C ARG A 716 -18.22 -28.42 -19.54
N PRO A 717 -19.28 -29.06 -18.98
CA PRO A 717 -20.29 -28.49 -18.08
C PRO A 717 -19.71 -28.17 -16.68
N VAL A 718 -20.40 -27.30 -15.94
CA VAL A 718 -20.10 -26.95 -14.54
C VAL A 718 -21.36 -27.21 -13.73
N ALA A 719 -21.28 -28.09 -12.74
CA ALA A 719 -22.41 -28.38 -11.86
C ALA A 719 -22.92 -27.11 -11.15
N GLY A 720 -24.24 -26.88 -11.15
CA GLY A 720 -24.88 -25.74 -10.47
C GLY A 720 -24.85 -24.40 -11.23
N LEU A 721 -24.02 -24.24 -12.27
CA LEU A 721 -23.90 -22.96 -12.99
C LEU A 721 -25.14 -22.59 -13.80
N GLU A 722 -25.70 -23.53 -14.57
CA GLU A 722 -26.83 -23.25 -15.47
C GLU A 722 -28.10 -22.79 -14.72
N PRO A 723 -28.53 -23.42 -13.60
CA PRO A 723 -29.63 -22.92 -12.78
C PRO A 723 -29.41 -21.49 -12.27
N VAL A 724 -28.18 -21.14 -11.89
CA VAL A 724 -27.83 -19.80 -11.40
C VAL A 724 -27.98 -18.76 -12.51
N VAL A 725 -27.41 -19.02 -13.68
CA VAL A 725 -27.52 -18.09 -14.82
C VAL A 725 -28.97 -17.97 -15.27
N ALA A 726 -29.75 -19.06 -15.24
CA ALA A 726 -31.18 -19.04 -15.56
C ALA A 726 -32.01 -18.21 -14.57
N SER A 727 -31.73 -18.32 -13.27
CA SER A 727 -32.38 -17.50 -12.22
C SER A 727 -32.12 -16.01 -12.43
N ILE A 728 -30.86 -15.63 -12.68
CA ILE A 728 -30.49 -14.23 -12.94
C ILE A 728 -31.14 -13.75 -14.25
N ALA A 729 -31.15 -14.56 -15.30
CA ALA A 729 -31.80 -14.23 -16.57
C ALA A 729 -33.32 -14.00 -16.42
N ALA A 730 -34.01 -14.81 -15.62
CA ALA A 730 -35.43 -14.63 -15.34
C ALA A 730 -35.68 -13.29 -14.63
N ARG A 731 -34.86 -12.97 -13.62
CA ARG A 731 -34.96 -11.70 -12.89
C ARG A 731 -34.70 -10.48 -13.77
N MET A 732 -33.68 -10.54 -14.62
CA MET A 732 -33.37 -9.44 -15.55
C MET A 732 -34.53 -9.21 -16.53
N ARG A 733 -35.18 -10.28 -17.01
CA ARG A 733 -36.38 -10.17 -17.85
C ARG A 733 -37.54 -9.50 -17.12
N GLU A 734 -37.82 -9.92 -15.90
CA GLU A 734 -38.92 -9.36 -15.09
C GLU A 734 -38.69 -7.89 -14.74
N ALA A 735 -37.44 -7.50 -14.45
CA ALA A 735 -37.06 -6.12 -14.15
C ALA A 735 -36.87 -5.23 -15.40
N GLY A 736 -36.94 -5.78 -16.62
CA GLY A 736 -36.69 -5.03 -17.86
C GLY A 736 -35.23 -4.58 -18.04
N GLU A 737 -34.28 -5.25 -17.40
CA GLU A 737 -32.86 -4.90 -17.41
C GLU A 737 -32.09 -5.74 -18.44
N THR A 738 -31.07 -5.13 -19.07
CA THR A 738 -30.23 -5.80 -20.09
C THR A 738 -28.77 -5.90 -19.65
N ARG A 739 -28.12 -7.03 -19.93
CA ARG A 739 -26.70 -7.27 -19.66
C ARG A 739 -25.84 -6.91 -20.88
N GLU A 740 -24.71 -6.26 -20.64
CA GLU A 740 -23.64 -6.12 -21.64
C GLU A 740 -23.02 -7.51 -21.93
N PRO A 741 -23.05 -8.00 -23.19
CA PRO A 741 -22.83 -9.41 -23.48
C PRO A 741 -21.43 -9.95 -23.18
N LEU A 742 -20.40 -9.11 -23.32
CA LEU A 742 -19.00 -9.53 -23.17
C LEU A 742 -18.46 -9.27 -21.76
N LEU A 743 -19.26 -8.65 -20.89
CA LEU A 743 -18.85 -8.21 -19.58
C LEU A 743 -18.35 -9.39 -18.73
N GLY A 744 -17.07 -9.37 -18.37
CA GLY A 744 -16.46 -10.35 -17.47
C GLY A 744 -16.10 -11.69 -18.10
N LEU A 745 -16.23 -11.83 -19.42
CA LEU A 745 -15.84 -13.06 -20.14
C LEU A 745 -14.38 -13.06 -20.59
N GLN A 746 -13.65 -11.96 -20.39
CA GLN A 746 -12.29 -11.78 -20.85
C GLN A 746 -11.27 -12.55 -19.97
N SER A 747 -10.38 -13.32 -20.59
CA SER A 747 -9.30 -14.01 -19.87
C SER A 747 -8.02 -14.16 -20.69
N ARG A 748 -6.88 -13.88 -20.05
CA ARG A 748 -5.54 -14.19 -20.63
C ARG A 748 -5.32 -15.69 -20.81
N SER A 749 -5.99 -16.54 -20.02
CA SER A 749 -5.91 -18.01 -20.19
C SER A 749 -6.57 -18.48 -21.49
N LEU A 750 -7.30 -17.61 -22.19
CA LEU A 750 -7.92 -17.88 -23.48
C LEU A 750 -7.15 -17.27 -24.67
N GLY A 751 -6.11 -16.46 -24.42
CA GLY A 751 -5.43 -15.66 -25.45
C GLY A 751 -4.80 -16.46 -26.61
N GLY A 752 -4.34 -17.70 -26.39
CA GLY A 752 -3.77 -18.48 -27.51
C GLY A 752 -2.43 -17.94 -28.03
N ASP A 753 -2.09 -18.35 -29.25
CA ASP A 753 -0.94 -17.84 -30.00
C ASP A 753 -1.27 -16.50 -30.70
N PHE A 754 -2.54 -16.11 -30.67
CA PHE A 754 -3.01 -14.79 -31.07
C PHE A 754 -2.80 -13.84 -29.89
N TRP A 755 -1.81 -12.94 -29.93
CA TRP A 755 -1.57 -11.99 -28.84
C TRP A 755 -2.86 -11.25 -28.41
N GLY A 756 -3.26 -11.36 -27.13
CA GLY A 756 -4.46 -10.68 -26.60
C GLY A 756 -5.15 -11.36 -25.41
N VAL A 757 -6.28 -10.80 -24.99
CA VAL A 757 -7.17 -11.35 -23.95
C VAL A 757 -8.35 -12.04 -24.66
N GLY A 758 -8.52 -13.35 -24.54
CA GLY A 758 -9.60 -14.10 -25.21
C GLY A 758 -10.95 -13.96 -24.49
N VAL A 759 -12.05 -14.31 -25.16
CA VAL A 759 -13.43 -14.24 -24.62
C VAL A 759 -14.04 -15.63 -24.49
N ASP A 760 -14.72 -15.90 -23.38
CA ASP A 760 -15.38 -17.18 -23.11
C ASP A 760 -16.73 -17.32 -23.85
N LEU A 761 -16.69 -17.89 -25.07
CA LEU A 761 -17.88 -18.05 -25.91
C LEU A 761 -18.85 -19.11 -25.38
N ASP A 762 -18.37 -20.09 -24.63
CA ASP A 762 -19.20 -21.14 -24.03
C ASP A 762 -20.15 -20.60 -22.97
N LEU A 763 -19.69 -19.63 -22.16
CA LEU A 763 -20.52 -18.94 -21.17
C LEU A 763 -21.51 -17.99 -21.84
N LEU A 764 -21.11 -17.33 -22.93
CA LEU A 764 -22.03 -16.54 -23.75
C LEU A 764 -23.13 -17.39 -24.37
N ALA A 765 -22.78 -18.58 -24.88
CA ALA A 765 -23.74 -19.55 -25.41
C ALA A 765 -24.70 -20.09 -24.34
N LEU A 766 -24.23 -20.23 -23.08
CA LEU A 766 -25.10 -20.55 -21.94
C LEU A 766 -26.10 -19.43 -21.69
N MET A 767 -25.64 -18.18 -21.59
CA MET A 767 -26.50 -17.02 -21.33
C MET A 767 -27.61 -16.90 -22.38
N LYS A 768 -27.28 -17.08 -23.66
CA LYS A 768 -28.29 -17.11 -24.74
C LYS A 768 -29.29 -18.26 -24.57
N ARG A 769 -28.82 -19.46 -24.25
CA ARG A 769 -29.65 -20.66 -24.10
C ARG A 769 -30.69 -20.53 -22.98
N VAL A 770 -30.32 -19.89 -21.87
CA VAL A 770 -31.24 -19.64 -20.74
C VAL A 770 -32.09 -18.37 -20.90
N GLY A 771 -31.98 -17.67 -22.04
CA GLY A 771 -32.79 -16.49 -22.33
C GLY A 771 -32.37 -15.22 -21.57
N MET A 772 -31.08 -15.03 -21.33
CA MET A 772 -30.54 -13.78 -20.76
C MET A 772 -30.81 -12.59 -21.70
N PRO A 773 -31.39 -11.46 -21.22
CA PRO A 773 -31.52 -10.24 -22.02
C PRO A 773 -30.13 -9.62 -22.26
N LEU A 774 -29.59 -9.80 -23.46
CA LEU A 774 -28.29 -9.26 -23.86
C LEU A 774 -28.48 -8.01 -24.70
N GLY A 775 -27.77 -6.92 -24.35
CA GLY A 775 -27.68 -5.71 -25.18
C GLY A 775 -26.67 -5.86 -26.32
N ALA A 776 -26.38 -4.76 -27.02
CA ALA A 776 -25.28 -4.70 -27.98
C ALA A 776 -23.92 -4.62 -27.25
N PRO A 777 -22.84 -5.19 -27.81
CA PRO A 777 -21.49 -4.99 -27.30
C PRO A 777 -21.09 -3.51 -27.41
N ALA A 778 -20.28 -3.02 -26.47
CA ALA A 778 -19.75 -1.65 -26.55
C ALA A 778 -18.83 -1.50 -27.77
N GLY A 779 -18.82 -0.31 -28.39
CA GLY A 779 -18.26 -0.10 -29.74
C GLY A 779 -16.76 -0.39 -29.92
N ASP A 780 -15.98 -0.48 -28.85
CA ASP A 780 -14.55 -0.79 -28.85
C ASP A 780 -14.24 -2.27 -28.53
N GLN A 781 -15.23 -3.05 -28.10
CA GLN A 781 -15.04 -4.41 -27.65
C GLN A 781 -14.95 -5.40 -28.82
N ARG A 782 -13.93 -6.25 -28.78
CA ARG A 782 -13.70 -7.29 -29.78
C ARG A 782 -14.17 -8.64 -29.27
N VAL A 783 -14.85 -9.39 -30.15
CA VAL A 783 -15.12 -10.81 -29.94
C VAL A 783 -13.91 -11.57 -30.51
N PHE A 784 -13.26 -12.38 -29.67
CA PHE A 784 -12.07 -13.17 -30.04
C PHE A 784 -12.47 -14.61 -30.42
N ALA A 785 -13.32 -14.76 -31.44
CA ALA A 785 -13.87 -16.02 -31.89
C ALA A 785 -12.81 -16.94 -32.51
N LEU A 786 -11.83 -16.41 -33.25
CA LEU A 786 -10.77 -17.23 -33.84
C LEU A 786 -9.87 -17.84 -32.77
N GLN A 787 -9.55 -17.08 -31.72
CA GLN A 787 -8.78 -17.56 -30.57
C GLN A 787 -9.50 -18.70 -29.84
N TRP A 788 -10.82 -18.53 -29.65
CA TRP A 788 -11.66 -19.56 -29.05
C TRP A 788 -11.66 -20.84 -29.89
N ILE A 789 -11.93 -20.73 -31.20
CA ILE A 789 -11.98 -21.88 -32.12
C ILE A 789 -10.64 -22.62 -32.16
N GLN A 790 -9.52 -21.90 -32.11
CA GLN A 790 -8.19 -22.52 -32.06
C GLN A 790 -8.03 -23.44 -30.84
N ARG A 791 -8.50 -22.99 -29.66
CA ARG A 791 -8.29 -23.72 -28.39
C ARG A 791 -9.38 -24.73 -28.06
N ARG A 792 -10.63 -24.42 -28.39
CA ARG A 792 -11.83 -25.15 -27.92
C ARG A 792 -12.71 -25.67 -29.05
N GLY A 793 -12.45 -25.27 -30.29
CA GLY A 793 -13.29 -25.64 -31.43
C GLY A 793 -14.59 -24.85 -31.47
N THR A 794 -15.59 -25.41 -32.14
CA THR A 794 -16.85 -24.73 -32.49
C THR A 794 -18.08 -25.31 -31.82
N ASP A 795 -17.93 -26.50 -31.24
CA ASP A 795 -19.05 -27.29 -30.73
C ASP A 795 -19.66 -26.58 -29.52
N GLY A 796 -20.96 -26.25 -29.58
CA GLY A 796 -21.71 -25.63 -28.49
C GLY A 796 -21.76 -24.09 -28.50
N VAL A 797 -21.02 -23.43 -29.40
CA VAL A 797 -20.99 -21.96 -29.55
C VAL A 797 -21.63 -21.46 -30.85
N GLU A 798 -22.22 -22.35 -31.65
CA GLU A 798 -22.81 -22.04 -32.95
C GLU A 798 -23.90 -20.97 -32.85
N SER A 799 -24.70 -21.00 -31.77
CA SER A 799 -25.74 -20.00 -31.52
C SER A 799 -25.20 -18.60 -31.27
N VAL A 800 -23.97 -18.46 -30.75
CA VAL A 800 -23.29 -17.18 -30.56
C VAL A 800 -22.69 -16.72 -31.88
N LEU A 801 -22.04 -17.61 -32.61
CA LEU A 801 -21.45 -17.31 -33.92
C LEU A 801 -22.51 -16.93 -34.97
N ALA A 802 -23.74 -17.43 -34.82
CA ALA A 802 -24.88 -17.09 -35.66
C ALA A 802 -25.63 -15.81 -35.25
N ASP A 803 -25.27 -15.19 -34.12
CA ASP A 803 -25.97 -13.99 -33.64
C ASP A 803 -25.61 -12.76 -34.49
N PRO A 804 -26.58 -12.06 -35.08
CA PRO A 804 -26.34 -10.80 -35.78
C PRO A 804 -25.61 -9.75 -34.92
N VAL A 805 -25.85 -9.72 -33.60
CA VAL A 805 -25.24 -8.77 -32.67
C VAL A 805 -23.71 -8.89 -32.62
N PHE A 806 -23.17 -10.09 -32.87
CA PHE A 806 -21.72 -10.33 -32.87
C PHE A 806 -21.10 -10.30 -34.27
N ARG A 807 -21.90 -10.07 -35.33
CA ARG A 807 -21.44 -10.09 -36.72
C ARG A 807 -20.32 -9.08 -36.97
N ASP A 808 -20.48 -7.83 -36.53
CA ASP A 808 -19.50 -6.76 -36.75
C ASP A 808 -18.21 -6.92 -35.91
N PRO A 809 -18.28 -7.30 -34.62
CA PRO A 809 -17.10 -7.68 -33.86
C PRO A 809 -16.32 -8.85 -34.48
N ILE A 810 -17.01 -9.90 -34.95
CA ILE A 810 -16.38 -11.06 -35.61
C ILE A 810 -15.78 -10.65 -36.96
N ARG A 811 -16.47 -9.82 -37.75
CA ARG A 811 -15.93 -9.22 -38.99
C ARG A 811 -14.63 -8.49 -38.72
N THR A 812 -14.56 -7.70 -37.64
CA THR A 812 -13.35 -6.97 -37.24
C THR A 812 -12.18 -7.91 -36.96
N GLU A 813 -12.42 -9.05 -36.31
CA GLU A 813 -11.39 -10.08 -36.07
C GLU A 813 -10.96 -10.77 -37.38
N LEU A 814 -11.92 -11.13 -38.24
CA LEU A 814 -11.68 -11.78 -39.53
C LEU A 814 -10.96 -10.88 -40.54
N THR A 815 -11.07 -9.57 -40.42
CA THR A 815 -10.28 -8.60 -41.22
C THR A 815 -8.92 -8.25 -40.59
N GLY A 816 -8.60 -8.85 -39.44
CA GLY A 816 -7.37 -8.61 -38.71
C GLY A 816 -6.14 -9.23 -39.39
N THR A 817 -5.00 -8.54 -39.29
CA THR A 817 -3.69 -9.06 -39.74
C THR A 817 -2.79 -9.38 -38.55
N VAL A 818 -1.90 -10.37 -38.69
CA VAL A 818 -0.90 -10.70 -37.67
C VAL A 818 0.48 -10.20 -38.10
N ARG A 819 1.18 -9.49 -37.20
CA ARG A 819 2.64 -9.33 -37.26
C ARG A 819 3.27 -10.55 -36.59
N GLY A 820 4.08 -11.30 -37.33
CA GLY A 820 4.76 -12.48 -36.77
C GLY A 820 5.66 -12.11 -35.57
N SER A 821 5.70 -12.99 -34.57
CA SER A 821 6.62 -12.93 -33.42
C SER A 821 8.07 -13.35 -33.77
N LEU A 822 8.29 -13.82 -34.99
CA LEU A 822 9.59 -14.15 -35.56
C LEU A 822 9.94 -13.08 -36.58
N GLY A 823 10.63 -12.01 -36.17
CA GLY A 823 11.46 -11.04 -36.92
C GLY A 823 11.32 -10.79 -38.45
N TYR A 824 10.25 -11.20 -39.13
CA TYR A 824 10.07 -11.13 -40.58
C TYR A 824 8.78 -10.37 -40.89
N THR A 825 8.95 -9.27 -41.64
CA THR A 825 7.97 -8.23 -41.96
C THR A 825 7.04 -8.60 -43.11
N VAL A 826 6.39 -9.77 -43.08
CA VAL A 826 5.30 -10.10 -44.04
C VAL A 826 3.96 -9.97 -43.33
N THR A 827 3.12 -9.01 -43.75
CA THR A 827 1.71 -8.98 -43.32
C THR A 827 1.00 -10.19 -43.91
N ARG A 828 0.57 -11.14 -43.06
CA ARG A 828 -0.31 -12.24 -43.42
C ARG A 828 -1.68 -12.05 -42.77
N HIS A 829 -2.69 -12.65 -43.38
CA HIS A 829 -4.00 -12.75 -42.76
C HIS A 829 -3.90 -13.51 -41.44
N CYS A 830 -4.69 -13.14 -40.42
CA CYS A 830 -4.61 -13.76 -39.09
C CYS A 830 -4.83 -15.28 -39.11
N LEU A 831 -5.60 -15.78 -40.08
CA LEU A 831 -5.88 -17.20 -40.31
C LEU A 831 -4.76 -17.99 -41.00
N THR A 832 -3.83 -17.36 -41.71
CA THR A 832 -2.80 -18.08 -42.51
C THR A 832 -2.00 -19.10 -41.68
N PRO A 833 -1.54 -18.79 -40.46
CA PRO A 833 -0.80 -19.75 -39.62
C PRO A 833 -1.66 -20.89 -39.06
N PHE A 834 -2.98 -20.83 -39.17
CA PHE A 834 -3.91 -21.70 -38.44
C PHE A 834 -4.88 -22.47 -39.36
N PRO A 835 -4.38 -23.39 -40.21
CA PRO A 835 -5.19 -24.07 -41.23
C PRO A 835 -6.38 -24.86 -40.67
N LYS A 836 -6.29 -25.35 -39.41
CA LYS A 836 -7.42 -26.00 -38.73
C LYS A 836 -8.55 -25.02 -38.41
N VAL A 837 -8.22 -23.80 -37.96
CA VAL A 837 -9.19 -22.73 -37.67
C VAL A 837 -9.83 -22.27 -38.98
N THR A 838 -9.02 -22.05 -40.02
CA THR A 838 -9.52 -21.65 -41.35
C THR A 838 -10.53 -22.63 -41.93
N LYS A 839 -10.28 -23.95 -41.79
CA LYS A 839 -11.24 -24.98 -42.20
C LYS A 839 -12.56 -24.88 -41.44
N ARG A 840 -12.53 -24.56 -40.14
CA ARG A 840 -13.73 -24.40 -39.31
C ARG A 840 -14.52 -23.15 -39.67
N VAL A 841 -13.84 -22.03 -39.95
CA VAL A 841 -14.45 -20.79 -40.46
C VAL A 841 -15.20 -21.06 -41.78
N ALA A 842 -14.61 -21.82 -42.70
CA ALA A 842 -15.26 -22.16 -43.97
C ALA A 842 -16.42 -23.18 -43.83
N ALA A 843 -16.32 -24.09 -42.86
CA ALA A 843 -17.31 -25.15 -42.65
C ALA A 843 -18.60 -24.61 -42.01
N LEU A 844 -18.49 -23.67 -41.06
CA LEU A 844 -19.64 -23.10 -40.37
C LEU A 844 -20.31 -22.01 -41.18
N GLU A 845 -21.60 -22.19 -41.45
CA GLU A 845 -22.40 -21.29 -42.27
C GLU A 845 -22.36 -19.82 -41.81
N PRO A 846 -22.57 -19.47 -40.52
CA PRO A 846 -22.54 -18.06 -40.11
C PRO A 846 -21.20 -17.37 -40.35
N LEU A 847 -20.09 -18.06 -40.08
CA LEU A 847 -18.75 -17.52 -40.29
C LEU A 847 -18.40 -17.45 -41.78
N ARG A 848 -18.86 -18.44 -42.55
CA ARG A 848 -18.72 -18.47 -44.01
C ARG A 848 -19.46 -17.29 -44.65
N GLU A 849 -20.66 -16.95 -44.19
CA GLU A 849 -21.40 -15.77 -44.67
C GLU A 849 -20.67 -14.47 -44.37
N VAL A 850 -20.19 -14.27 -43.13
CA VAL A 850 -19.41 -13.06 -42.79
C VAL A 850 -18.17 -12.93 -43.66
N MET A 851 -17.46 -14.05 -43.88
CA MET A 851 -16.31 -14.07 -44.77
C MET A 851 -16.70 -13.80 -46.23
N ALA A 852 -17.81 -14.36 -46.71
CA ALA A 852 -18.30 -14.12 -48.06
C ALA A 852 -18.64 -12.64 -48.27
N ASP A 853 -19.25 -11.97 -47.30
CA ASP A 853 -19.52 -10.52 -47.36
C ASP A 853 -18.24 -9.70 -47.43
N ILE A 854 -17.22 -10.05 -46.63
CA ILE A 854 -15.90 -9.39 -46.66
C ILE A 854 -15.30 -9.54 -48.06
N LEU A 855 -15.31 -10.76 -48.60
CA LEU A 855 -14.76 -11.05 -49.92
C LEU A 855 -15.54 -10.36 -51.05
N ASP A 856 -16.88 -10.31 -50.98
CA ASP A 856 -17.69 -9.58 -51.96
C ASP A 856 -17.42 -8.08 -51.92
N GLU A 857 -17.28 -7.49 -50.73
CA GLU A 857 -16.88 -6.09 -50.58
C GLU A 857 -15.53 -5.83 -51.25
N ARG A 858 -14.53 -6.70 -51.02
CA ARG A 858 -13.20 -6.56 -51.62
C ARG A 858 -13.23 -6.74 -53.13
N ALA A 859 -13.95 -7.75 -53.63
CA ALA A 859 -14.13 -7.99 -55.06
C ALA A 859 -14.87 -6.83 -55.74
N ARG A 860 -15.89 -6.26 -55.11
CA ARG A 860 -16.61 -5.09 -55.62
C ARG A 860 -15.70 -3.87 -55.79
N ARG A 861 -14.80 -3.62 -54.83
CA ARG A 861 -13.79 -2.55 -54.95
C ARG A 861 -12.84 -2.78 -56.12
N LEU A 862 -12.44 -4.03 -56.35
CA LEU A 862 -11.62 -4.40 -57.50
C LEU A 862 -12.35 -4.14 -58.83
N ARG A 863 -13.65 -4.48 -58.90
CA ARG A 863 -14.50 -4.23 -60.08
C ARG A 863 -14.75 -2.75 -60.36
N GLN A 864 -14.80 -1.90 -59.33
CA GLN A 864 -14.99 -0.45 -59.48
C GLN A 864 -13.81 0.24 -60.19
N GLY A 865 -12.61 -0.36 -60.16
CA GLY A 865 -11.44 0.14 -60.87
C GLY A 865 -10.89 1.46 -60.31
N GLY A 866 -10.00 2.11 -61.07
CA GLY A 866 -9.39 3.40 -60.70
C GLY A 866 -8.12 3.27 -59.86
N ALA A 867 -7.74 4.37 -59.21
CA ALA A 867 -6.48 4.53 -58.47
C ALA A 867 -6.22 3.43 -57.42
N ASP A 868 -7.28 2.96 -56.77
CA ASP A 868 -7.22 2.01 -55.66
C ASP A 868 -7.28 0.53 -56.10
N ALA A 869 -7.43 0.25 -57.40
CA ALA A 869 -7.65 -1.11 -57.90
C ALA A 869 -6.52 -2.08 -57.53
N LEU A 870 -5.28 -1.60 -57.50
CA LEU A 870 -4.13 -2.38 -57.05
C LEU A 870 -4.25 -2.77 -55.57
N PHE A 871 -4.61 -1.82 -54.70
CA PHE A 871 -4.81 -2.10 -53.27
C PHE A 871 -6.02 -3.00 -53.03
N ALA A 872 -7.07 -2.88 -53.84
CA ALA A 872 -8.23 -3.77 -53.79
C ALA A 872 -7.85 -5.21 -54.18
N LEU A 873 -6.99 -5.40 -55.19
CA LEU A 873 -6.46 -6.72 -55.56
C LEU A 873 -5.60 -7.30 -54.43
N GLN A 874 -4.73 -6.49 -53.80
CA GLN A 874 -3.92 -6.91 -52.67
C GLN A 874 -4.77 -7.39 -51.49
N ASP A 875 -5.79 -6.60 -51.13
CA ASP A 875 -6.69 -6.89 -50.02
C ASP A 875 -7.49 -8.18 -50.30
N LEU A 876 -7.98 -8.37 -51.53
CA LEU A 876 -8.67 -9.60 -51.93
C LEU A 876 -7.74 -10.82 -51.86
N LEU A 877 -6.51 -10.72 -52.41
CA LEU A 877 -5.51 -11.80 -52.36
C LEU A 877 -5.17 -12.22 -50.93
N LEU A 878 -5.00 -11.24 -50.03
CA LEU A 878 -4.73 -11.47 -48.60
C LEU A 878 -5.85 -12.26 -47.91
N HIS A 879 -7.12 -12.00 -48.25
CA HIS A 879 -8.27 -12.64 -47.58
C HIS A 879 -8.65 -14.00 -48.20
N VAL A 880 -8.32 -14.26 -49.47
CA VAL A 880 -8.54 -15.59 -50.07
C VAL A 880 -7.41 -16.58 -49.77
N GLU A 881 -6.19 -16.08 -49.53
CA GLU A 881 -4.99 -16.88 -49.29
C GLU A 881 -5.17 -17.99 -48.24
N PRO A 882 -5.67 -17.71 -47.01
CA PRO A 882 -5.76 -18.72 -45.96
C PRO A 882 -6.58 -19.93 -46.38
N PHE A 883 -7.66 -19.70 -47.12
CA PHE A 883 -8.59 -20.76 -47.54
C PHE A 883 -8.01 -21.62 -48.66
N VAL A 884 -7.22 -21.04 -49.56
CA VAL A 884 -6.49 -21.79 -50.58
C VAL A 884 -5.41 -22.65 -49.92
N VAL A 885 -4.59 -22.06 -49.05
CA VAL A 885 -3.51 -22.75 -48.32
C VAL A 885 -4.06 -23.86 -47.42
N ALA A 886 -5.17 -23.61 -46.71
CA ALA A 886 -5.82 -24.60 -45.85
C ALA A 886 -6.61 -25.67 -46.63
N GLY A 887 -6.91 -25.45 -47.92
CA GLY A 887 -7.70 -26.40 -48.73
C GLY A 887 -9.20 -26.32 -48.43
N ALA A 888 -9.68 -25.13 -48.08
CA ALA A 888 -11.06 -24.80 -47.75
C ALA A 888 -11.67 -23.78 -48.71
N ALA A 889 -11.02 -23.51 -49.85
CA ALA A 889 -11.42 -22.50 -50.83
C ALA A 889 -12.69 -22.84 -51.63
N LYS A 890 -13.19 -24.08 -51.57
CA LYS A 890 -14.38 -24.53 -52.34
C LYS A 890 -15.58 -23.57 -52.23
N HIS A 891 -15.80 -23.00 -51.06
CA HIS A 891 -16.90 -22.09 -50.79
C HIS A 891 -16.66 -20.64 -51.28
N PHE A 892 -15.43 -20.30 -51.65
CA PHE A 892 -14.99 -18.96 -52.04
C PHE A 892 -14.36 -18.94 -53.45
N ASP A 893 -14.59 -19.98 -54.24
CA ASP A 893 -13.90 -20.24 -55.51
C ASP A 893 -14.11 -19.14 -56.55
N ALA A 894 -15.29 -18.50 -56.56
CA ALA A 894 -15.55 -17.34 -57.43
C ALA A 894 -14.57 -16.18 -57.15
N TYR A 895 -14.36 -15.85 -55.87
CA TYR A 895 -13.44 -14.79 -55.45
C TYR A 895 -11.97 -15.17 -55.69
N VAL A 896 -11.61 -16.45 -55.52
CA VAL A 896 -10.28 -16.95 -55.86
C VAL A 896 -10.03 -16.80 -57.36
N ARG A 897 -10.98 -17.21 -58.21
CA ARG A 897 -10.87 -17.07 -59.67
C ARG A 897 -10.78 -15.60 -60.07
N GLU A 898 -11.59 -14.73 -59.49
CA GLU A 898 -11.56 -13.28 -59.73
C GLU A 898 -10.20 -12.68 -59.35
N ALA A 899 -9.67 -12.98 -58.15
CA ALA A 899 -8.36 -12.52 -57.71
C ALA A 899 -7.20 -13.04 -58.58
N LEU A 900 -7.32 -14.24 -59.16
CA LEU A 900 -6.31 -14.84 -60.03
C LEU A 900 -6.43 -14.45 -61.50
N ALA A 901 -7.57 -13.91 -61.94
CA ALA A 901 -7.82 -13.53 -63.34
C ALA A 901 -7.31 -12.12 -63.67
N VAL A 902 -7.20 -11.23 -62.67
CA VAL A 902 -6.73 -9.86 -62.87
C VAL A 902 -5.23 -9.83 -63.17
N GLU A 903 -4.86 -9.13 -64.24
CA GLU A 903 -3.47 -8.89 -64.64
C GLU A 903 -2.89 -7.70 -63.83
N PRO A 904 -1.91 -7.91 -62.94
CA PRO A 904 -1.37 -6.82 -62.11
C PRO A 904 -0.70 -5.70 -62.92
N ALA A 905 -0.10 -6.03 -64.08
CA ALA A 905 0.47 -5.05 -65.01
C ALA A 905 -0.57 -4.05 -65.54
N ALA A 906 -1.81 -4.50 -65.76
CA ALA A 906 -2.90 -3.63 -66.21
C ALA A 906 -3.30 -2.60 -65.14
N LEU A 907 -3.14 -2.94 -63.86
CA LEU A 907 -3.45 -2.04 -62.73
C LEU A 907 -2.32 -1.05 -62.42
N LEU A 908 -1.07 -1.42 -62.73
CA LEU A 908 0.12 -0.60 -62.45
C LEU A 908 0.04 0.77 -63.15
N ALA A 909 -0.34 0.78 -64.43
CA ALA A 909 -0.45 2.01 -65.21
C ALA A 909 -1.50 2.97 -64.65
N ASP A 910 -2.65 2.45 -64.21
CA ASP A 910 -3.73 3.26 -63.63
C ASP A 910 -3.36 3.81 -62.24
N ALA A 911 -2.71 3.00 -61.41
CA ALA A 911 -2.26 3.40 -60.08
C ALA A 911 -1.18 4.51 -60.14
N LEU A 912 -0.19 4.36 -61.03
CA LEU A 912 0.87 5.37 -61.22
C LEU A 912 0.32 6.71 -61.74
N ARG A 913 -0.63 6.67 -62.68
CA ARG A 913 -1.28 7.87 -63.21
C ARG A 913 -2.10 8.60 -62.15
N ALA A 914 -2.85 7.87 -61.34
CA ALA A 914 -3.72 8.46 -60.33
C ALA A 914 -2.96 9.08 -59.14
N HIS A 915 -1.88 8.46 -58.67
CA HIS A 915 -1.10 9.00 -57.55
C HIS A 915 -0.27 10.24 -57.93
N CYS A 916 0.07 10.39 -59.21
CA CYS A 916 0.64 11.63 -59.77
C CYS A 916 -0.35 12.83 -59.73
N LEU A 917 -1.66 12.58 -59.60
CA LEU A 917 -2.70 13.62 -59.56
C LEU A 917 -3.07 14.06 -58.13
N THR A 918 -2.76 13.26 -57.10
CA THR A 918 -3.13 13.55 -55.70
C THR A 918 -2.22 14.55 -54.98
N HIS A 919 -1.10 14.95 -55.58
CA HIS A 919 -0.27 16.06 -55.09
C HIS A 919 -0.65 17.35 -55.83
N GLU A 920 -1.56 18.14 -55.25
CA GLU A 920 -1.67 19.55 -55.62
C GLU A 920 -0.36 20.23 -55.21
N HIS A 921 0.44 20.65 -56.20
CA HIS A 921 1.55 21.57 -56.00
C HIS A 921 0.99 22.94 -55.59
N ASP A 922 0.60 23.07 -54.33
CA ASP A 922 0.27 24.36 -53.76
C ASP A 922 1.57 25.15 -53.54
N GLY A 923 1.75 26.17 -54.38
CA GLY A 923 2.62 27.31 -54.07
C GLY A 923 3.87 27.47 -54.95
N ALA A 924 3.66 28.03 -56.14
CA ALA A 924 4.55 28.98 -56.81
C ALA A 924 6.05 28.65 -56.92
N ARG A 925 6.45 28.13 -58.10
CA ARG A 925 7.55 28.69 -58.91
C ARG A 925 7.57 28.07 -60.30
N ASN A 926 7.29 28.91 -61.30
CA ASN A 926 7.68 28.87 -62.70
C ASN A 926 8.14 27.53 -63.32
N GLY A 927 7.38 27.07 -64.31
CA GLY A 927 7.93 26.39 -65.49
C GLY A 927 7.94 24.87 -65.42
N THR A 928 6.89 24.27 -65.99
CA THR A 928 6.90 23.04 -66.81
C THR A 928 7.98 22.00 -66.51
N ASP A 929 7.59 20.95 -65.80
CA ASP A 929 7.64 19.58 -66.33
C ASP A 929 6.44 18.83 -65.72
N ALA A 930 5.38 18.61 -66.50
CA ALA A 930 4.31 17.72 -66.06
C ALA A 930 4.92 16.33 -65.89
N CYS A 931 4.85 15.75 -64.69
CA CYS A 931 5.44 14.43 -64.43
C CYS A 931 4.90 13.41 -65.45
N ALA A 932 5.80 12.85 -66.27
CA ALA A 932 5.46 11.99 -67.40
C ALA A 932 4.87 10.63 -66.98
N LEU A 933 4.76 10.37 -65.66
CA LEU A 933 3.97 9.27 -65.10
C LEU A 933 2.51 9.27 -65.56
N ARG A 934 1.98 10.42 -66.01
CA ARG A 934 0.63 10.53 -66.62
C ARG A 934 0.50 9.80 -67.96
N GLU A 935 1.63 9.53 -68.63
CA GLU A 935 1.71 8.91 -69.96
C GLU A 935 2.03 7.40 -69.88
N VAL A 936 2.16 6.84 -68.68
CA VAL A 936 2.42 5.41 -68.48
C VAL A 936 1.30 4.57 -69.10
N THR A 937 1.70 3.60 -69.92
CA THR A 937 0.80 2.61 -70.53
C THR A 937 1.01 1.23 -69.92
N VAL A 938 0.08 0.31 -70.19
CA VAL A 938 0.20 -1.09 -69.75
C VAL A 938 1.46 -1.76 -70.30
N ASP A 939 1.91 -1.41 -71.51
CA ASP A 939 3.12 -1.99 -72.10
C ASP A 939 4.40 -1.49 -71.41
N HIS A 940 4.44 -0.23 -70.96
CA HIS A 940 5.51 0.27 -70.10
C HIS A 940 5.55 -0.51 -68.77
N ALA A 941 4.38 -0.75 -68.17
CA ALA A 941 4.26 -1.55 -66.95
C ALA A 941 4.70 -3.01 -67.14
N ARG A 942 4.32 -3.66 -68.26
CA ARG A 942 4.77 -5.02 -68.60
C ARG A 942 6.28 -5.09 -68.75
N LYS A 943 6.86 -4.16 -69.52
CA LYS A 943 8.32 -4.08 -69.73
C LYS A 943 9.07 -3.93 -68.40
N LEU A 944 8.56 -3.10 -67.48
CA LEU A 944 9.13 -2.90 -66.15
C LEU A 944 9.09 -4.18 -65.30
N LEU A 945 7.95 -4.88 -65.29
CA LEU A 945 7.82 -6.12 -64.54
C LEU A 945 8.73 -7.20 -65.13
N GLU A 946 8.76 -7.35 -66.46
CA GLU A 946 9.61 -8.29 -67.18
C GLU A 946 11.11 -8.04 -66.95
N SER A 947 11.55 -6.78 -66.89
CA SER A 947 12.95 -6.42 -66.64
C SER A 947 13.40 -6.65 -65.20
N THR A 948 12.48 -6.78 -64.24
CA THR A 948 12.80 -7.06 -62.85
C THR A 948 13.20 -8.53 -62.67
N ASP A 949 14.44 -8.81 -62.30
CA ASP A 949 14.95 -10.19 -62.16
C ASP A 949 14.32 -10.96 -60.98
N ALA A 950 14.34 -12.29 -61.05
CA ALA A 950 13.68 -13.16 -60.09
C ALA A 950 14.19 -13.02 -58.64
N ALA A 951 15.47 -12.72 -58.43
CA ALA A 951 16.03 -12.56 -57.09
C ALA A 951 15.55 -11.24 -56.47
N THR A 952 15.47 -10.18 -57.26
CA THR A 952 14.86 -8.90 -56.85
C THR A 952 13.37 -9.05 -56.55
N ARG A 953 12.61 -9.74 -57.40
CA ARG A 953 11.19 -10.05 -57.11
C ARG A 953 11.04 -10.81 -55.79
N GLN A 954 11.89 -11.80 -55.53
CA GLN A 954 11.85 -12.58 -54.30
C GLN A 954 12.20 -11.75 -53.05
N ARG A 955 13.21 -10.87 -53.10
CA ARG A 955 13.55 -9.98 -51.97
C ARG A 955 12.42 -9.00 -51.64
N HIS A 956 11.84 -8.37 -52.65
CA HIS A 956 10.82 -7.34 -52.46
C HIS A 956 9.46 -7.88 -51.99
N THR A 957 9.16 -9.14 -52.30
CA THR A 957 7.94 -9.83 -51.85
C THR A 957 8.01 -10.28 -50.39
N GLN A 958 9.21 -10.43 -49.82
CA GLN A 958 9.45 -10.86 -48.43
C GLN A 958 9.38 -9.72 -47.39
N VAL A 959 9.30 -8.46 -47.80
CA VAL A 959 9.43 -7.28 -46.90
C VAL A 959 8.12 -6.49 -46.73
N PHE A 960 7.02 -6.92 -47.35
CA PHE A 960 5.79 -6.14 -47.48
C PHE A 960 4.87 -6.16 -46.24
N THR A 961 4.44 -4.96 -45.79
CA THR A 961 3.44 -4.80 -44.72
C THR A 961 2.29 -3.91 -45.16
N VAL A 962 1.08 -4.48 -45.24
CA VAL A 962 -0.18 -3.73 -45.38
C VAL A 962 -0.65 -3.33 -44.00
N GLU A 963 -1.07 -2.07 -43.82
CA GLU A 963 -1.68 -1.58 -42.57
C GLU A 963 -3.20 -1.47 -42.74
N PRO A 964 -4.00 -2.36 -42.12
CA PRO A 964 -5.44 -2.48 -42.41
C PRO A 964 -6.27 -1.28 -41.97
N ALA A 965 -5.87 -0.59 -40.89
CA ALA A 965 -6.61 0.54 -40.33
C ALA A 965 -6.57 1.77 -41.24
N THR A 966 -5.44 2.00 -41.89
CA THR A 966 -5.23 3.13 -42.80
C THR A 966 -5.52 2.76 -44.25
N ARG A 967 -5.66 1.46 -44.56
CA ARG A 967 -5.86 0.91 -45.90
C ARG A 967 -4.77 1.38 -46.88
N LYS A 968 -3.56 1.65 -46.35
CA LYS A 968 -2.36 2.06 -47.08
C LYS A 968 -1.27 1.01 -46.87
N SER A 969 -0.52 0.69 -47.92
CA SER A 969 0.75 -0.04 -47.75
C SER A 969 1.73 0.89 -47.04
N ARG A 970 2.39 0.43 -45.96
CA ARG A 970 3.37 1.23 -45.21
C ARG A 970 4.55 1.69 -46.07
N TYR A 971 4.78 1.04 -47.20
CA TYR A 971 5.90 1.29 -48.10
C TYR A 971 5.58 2.23 -49.27
N LEU A 972 4.41 2.88 -49.29
CA LEU A 972 4.13 3.98 -50.23
C LEU A 972 4.89 5.27 -49.90
N ALA A 973 5.53 5.33 -48.72
CA ALA A 973 6.32 6.47 -48.23
C ALA A 973 7.78 6.05 -48.01
N PHE A 974 8.38 5.45 -49.03
CA PHE A 974 9.68 4.80 -48.94
C PHE A 974 10.83 5.70 -49.40
N ALA A 975 11.97 5.71 -48.71
CA ALA A 975 13.05 6.66 -48.97
C ALA A 975 13.88 6.26 -50.23
N PRO A 976 14.23 7.22 -51.12
CA PRO A 976 15.07 6.97 -52.31
C PRO A 976 16.45 6.38 -52.02
N GLU A 977 16.98 6.58 -50.81
CA GLU A 977 18.35 6.18 -50.41
C GLU A 977 18.49 4.71 -49.99
N SER A 978 17.36 4.03 -49.87
CA SER A 978 17.27 2.68 -49.32
C SER A 978 17.84 1.62 -50.27
N GLU A 979 18.25 0.48 -49.71
CA GLU A 979 18.75 -0.67 -50.48
C GLU A 979 17.73 -1.14 -51.54
N PHE A 980 16.44 -1.13 -51.19
CA PHE A 980 15.35 -1.51 -52.09
C PHE A 980 15.08 -0.49 -53.20
N ALA A 981 15.34 0.81 -52.96
CA ALA A 981 15.26 1.81 -54.03
C ALA A 981 16.39 1.60 -55.05
N ARG A 982 17.59 1.22 -54.61
CA ARG A 982 18.69 0.88 -55.54
C ARG A 982 18.36 -0.31 -56.43
N ASP A 983 17.57 -1.27 -55.93
CA ASP A 983 17.17 -2.47 -56.67
C ASP A 983 16.13 -2.16 -57.76
N LEU A 984 15.10 -1.35 -57.47
CA LEU A 984 13.97 -1.13 -58.41
C LEU A 984 14.05 0.19 -59.19
N LEU A 985 14.69 1.23 -58.65
CA LEU A 985 14.69 2.55 -59.27
C LEU A 985 15.36 2.58 -60.66
N PRO A 986 16.49 1.88 -60.91
CA PRO A 986 17.09 1.85 -62.25
C PRO A 986 16.13 1.28 -63.30
N GLY A 987 15.42 0.19 -62.98
CA GLY A 987 14.43 -0.41 -63.88
C GLY A 987 13.21 0.48 -64.08
N ILE A 988 12.76 1.18 -63.04
CA ILE A 988 11.69 2.18 -63.09
C ILE A 988 12.07 3.34 -64.02
N GLU A 989 13.27 3.88 -63.90
CA GLU A 989 13.77 4.99 -64.73
C GLU A 989 14.03 4.56 -66.19
N GLU A 990 14.35 3.28 -66.43
CA GLU A 990 14.54 2.74 -67.78
C GLU A 990 13.21 2.43 -68.49
N ALA A 991 12.22 1.91 -67.76
CA ALA A 991 10.98 1.40 -68.34
C ALA A 991 9.82 2.41 -68.32
N LEU A 992 9.83 3.41 -67.41
CA LEU A 992 8.79 4.43 -67.33
C LEU A 992 9.25 5.77 -67.95
N PRO A 993 8.31 6.62 -68.39
CA PRO A 993 8.62 7.99 -68.80
C PRO A 993 9.29 8.80 -67.67
N ARG A 994 10.09 9.82 -68.04
CA ARG A 994 10.92 10.61 -67.12
C ARG A 994 10.16 11.13 -65.89
N ILE A 995 10.65 10.76 -64.69
CA ILE A 995 10.08 11.18 -63.39
C ILE A 995 10.86 12.39 -62.84
N ALA A 996 10.21 13.56 -62.81
CA ALA A 996 10.88 14.84 -62.53
C ALA A 996 11.19 15.07 -61.04
N ASP A 997 10.35 14.56 -60.12
CA ASP A 997 10.49 14.81 -58.67
C ASP A 997 10.66 13.53 -57.84
N ASP A 998 11.35 13.66 -56.70
CA ASP A 998 11.71 12.54 -55.81
C ASP A 998 10.47 11.94 -55.09
N SER A 999 9.39 12.70 -54.93
CA SER A 999 8.16 12.21 -54.30
C SER A 999 7.43 11.24 -55.22
N CYS A 1000 7.36 11.55 -56.51
CA CYS A 1000 6.81 10.68 -57.54
C CYS A 1000 7.69 9.43 -57.71
N ARG A 1001 9.02 9.52 -57.59
CA ARG A 1001 9.91 8.35 -57.59
C ARG A 1001 9.65 7.44 -56.40
N SER A 1002 9.53 8.02 -55.19
CA SER A 1002 9.19 7.28 -53.96
C SER A 1002 7.83 6.57 -54.08
N GLN A 1003 6.82 7.22 -54.64
CA GLN A 1003 5.50 6.63 -54.87
C GLN A 1003 5.53 5.53 -55.93
N ALA A 1004 6.21 5.76 -57.06
CA ALA A 1004 6.36 4.77 -58.12
C ALA A 1004 7.03 3.49 -57.58
N LEU A 1005 8.08 3.64 -56.76
CA LEU A 1005 8.72 2.52 -56.05
C LEU A 1005 7.70 1.72 -55.20
N GLY A 1006 6.88 2.41 -54.40
CA GLY A 1006 5.88 1.75 -53.54
C GLY A 1006 4.77 1.04 -54.33
N VAL A 1007 4.30 1.62 -55.43
CA VAL A 1007 3.27 1.02 -56.31
C VAL A 1007 3.82 -0.20 -57.05
N VAL A 1008 5.03 -0.09 -57.62
CA VAL A 1008 5.72 -1.21 -58.32
C VAL A 1008 5.97 -2.37 -57.37
N GLN A 1009 6.46 -2.09 -56.16
CA GLN A 1009 6.62 -3.11 -55.12
C GLN A 1009 5.29 -3.82 -54.80
N GLY A 1010 4.18 -3.06 -54.75
CA GLY A 1010 2.85 -3.60 -54.54
C GLY A 1010 2.36 -4.53 -55.65
N VAL A 1011 2.70 -4.24 -56.91
CA VAL A 1011 2.37 -5.08 -58.07
C VAL A 1011 3.19 -6.38 -58.08
N LEU A 1012 4.49 -6.29 -57.79
CA LEU A 1012 5.37 -7.45 -57.66
C LEU A 1012 4.88 -8.42 -56.57
N TRP A 1013 4.34 -7.87 -55.47
CA TRP A 1013 3.69 -8.66 -54.43
C TRP A 1013 2.46 -9.40 -54.97
N CYS A 1014 1.57 -8.73 -55.69
CA CYS A 1014 0.38 -9.35 -56.30
C CYS A 1014 0.74 -10.49 -57.26
N GLU A 1015 1.68 -10.27 -58.18
CA GLU A 1015 2.11 -11.31 -59.14
C GLU A 1015 2.64 -12.55 -58.44
N THR A 1016 3.49 -12.34 -57.44
CA THR A 1016 4.12 -13.44 -56.69
C THR A 1016 3.07 -14.25 -55.95
N TRP A 1017 2.14 -13.58 -55.24
CA TRP A 1017 1.05 -14.27 -54.54
C TRP A 1017 0.09 -14.97 -55.49
N GLN A 1018 -0.26 -14.38 -56.63
CA GLN A 1018 -1.06 -15.05 -57.65
C GLN A 1018 -0.37 -16.31 -58.18
N VAL A 1019 0.95 -16.27 -58.43
CA VAL A 1019 1.73 -17.45 -58.84
C VAL A 1019 1.72 -18.52 -57.74
N THR A 1020 1.99 -18.13 -56.49
CA THR A 1020 1.96 -19.04 -55.34
C THR A 1020 0.58 -19.68 -55.16
N LEU A 1021 -0.50 -18.88 -55.21
CA LEU A 1021 -1.87 -19.39 -55.08
C LEU A 1021 -2.27 -20.29 -56.26
N ARG A 1022 -1.88 -19.96 -57.50
CA ARG A 1022 -2.08 -20.85 -58.68
C ARG A 1022 -1.40 -22.21 -58.49
N GLN A 1023 -0.20 -22.25 -57.89
CA GLN A 1023 0.47 -23.51 -57.57
C GLN A 1023 -0.32 -24.31 -56.53
N PHE A 1024 -0.80 -23.67 -55.46
CA PHE A 1024 -1.64 -24.34 -54.44
C PHE A 1024 -2.97 -24.87 -54.99
N VAL A 1025 -3.60 -24.14 -55.91
CA VAL A 1025 -4.83 -24.59 -56.59
C VAL A 1025 -4.53 -25.78 -57.51
N ARG A 1026 -3.45 -25.75 -58.30
CA ARG A 1026 -3.06 -26.84 -59.22
C ARG A 1026 -2.61 -28.12 -58.54
N VAL A 1027 -2.01 -28.05 -57.35
CA VAL A 1027 -1.57 -29.24 -56.60
C VAL A 1027 -2.75 -29.97 -55.93
N ARG A 1028 -3.94 -29.36 -55.86
CA ARG A 1028 -5.10 -29.88 -55.12
C ARG A 1028 -6.38 -30.07 -55.94
N GLY A 1029 -6.46 -29.51 -57.14
CA GLY A 1029 -7.42 -29.92 -58.17
C GLY A 1029 -6.91 -31.14 -58.90
#